data_AF-A0A8A0RPH8-F1
#
_entry.id   AF-A0A8A0RPH8-F1
#
_cell.length_a   1.000
_cell.length_b   1.000
_cell.length_c   1.000
_cell.angle_alpha   90.00
_cell.angle_beta   90.00
_cell.angle_gamma   90.00
#
_symmetry.space_group_name_H-M   'P 1'
#
loop_
_entity.id
_entity.type
_entity.pdbx_description
1 polymer ?
#
loop_
_entity_poly.entity_id
_entity_poly.type
_entity_poly.pdbx_seq_one_letter_code
_entity_poly.pdbx_strand_id
1 'polypeptide(L)'
;MLVQDLKKDLKKDLNERMEEIARDCMGDAPSYCVATCPLHVDARGYIKHIAEGNYKESVKLIREKLPFPAIMGRICAHPCEEKCKRNELNQPMAIAALKRFAAQYDEEADWDLTKEDATGKKVAVIGLGPAGALAAYDLAKKGHDVTVFEALPVMGGMLRVGIPAYRLPREIIDREFSILEKLGVNVRLNTRVGTDITFEDLQKEFDAVLITVGSHKSAMLNIPGSDLAGILPGVDFLRDASLGNKVELGKRVVVIGGGNVAIDVARTAWRLGADEVELVCLERDYNEMPAHSWEIEDAEKEGVKINCGWGPKEFLGDNGRVKGVSLKKCTAVFNSEGKFSPEYDENTTRTIEADNVIIAIGQITDSSFIPEQLGIERIRGSKFVVNPMTLETNVKGVFAAGDAAGPPLLAVEAMAAGRKAAISIDRFLKGQDMTIDREYEGAYETWLETEIPENTERLPRVEMPTIPVEKRKGNFNEVELGLTEEQARREAERCLECECKLCVKECEFLADVCEYPKELMKKLLEDPYTDIKLPYYCNLCKTCTVHCPKDFEISEIMLDLRRKYVREGKAPLPEHKPVYKFHQRFGVSSLFTLTYPDRKAGFTKRVFFPGCSFPSYSPELVTKTLAYLQEKLPGTGFVLRCCGAPTYALGQEKRFREIFDSLLAEIQKLGAEEIICACPDCTHNIEHHAPSWLKVSSLYVVLDEIGIPQEAKDRGRGRVFSIHDSCSSRDYSDIQESVRNLITEMGYKIQEMKNIKGKTRCCGFGGMVVPINPELSLRNMKRRVSETDKDIITYCAACRESMIMGGGQALHILDLIFNDKWQEIGIPGNTGTLKSWLNRWRTKSMVRKL
;
A
#
# COMPACT_ATOMS: atom_id res chain seq x y z
N MET A 1 34.81 -9.71 -18.68
CA MET A 1 34.60 -9.80 -17.21
C MET A 1 33.15 -9.45 -16.86
N LEU A 2 32.16 -9.99 -17.59
CA LEU A 2 30.75 -9.53 -17.52
C LEU A 2 29.72 -10.64 -17.88
N VAL A 3 30.01 -11.90 -17.56
CA VAL A 3 29.05 -13.03 -17.72
C VAL A 3 28.96 -13.91 -16.45
N GLN A 4 29.60 -13.48 -15.35
CA GLN A 4 29.58 -14.24 -14.08
C GLN A 4 28.60 -13.70 -13.03
N ASP A 5 28.00 -12.53 -13.23
CA ASP A 5 27.16 -11.89 -12.19
C ASP A 5 25.68 -12.32 -12.17
N LEU A 6 25.19 -13.10 -13.15
CA LEU A 6 23.81 -13.60 -13.18
C LEU A 6 23.62 -15.00 -12.54
N LYS A 7 24.65 -15.56 -11.88
CA LYS A 7 24.57 -16.87 -11.20
C LYS A 7 24.41 -16.78 -9.68
N LYS A 8 23.98 -15.63 -9.14
CA LYS A 8 24.12 -15.38 -7.69
C LYS A 8 23.05 -15.98 -6.77
N ASP A 9 21.85 -16.36 -7.23
CA ASP A 9 20.78 -16.79 -6.28
C ASP A 9 20.17 -18.19 -6.46
N LEU A 10 20.64 -19.03 -7.39
CA LEU A 10 20.18 -20.42 -7.51
C LEU A 10 20.76 -21.40 -6.45
N LYS A 11 21.33 -20.87 -5.35
CA LYS A 11 21.92 -21.66 -4.25
C LYS A 11 20.98 -21.93 -3.07
N LYS A 12 19.87 -21.21 -2.94
CA LYS A 12 18.90 -21.39 -1.85
C LYS A 12 17.95 -22.54 -2.14
N ASP A 13 17.53 -23.25 -1.10
CA ASP A 13 16.52 -24.31 -1.23
C ASP A 13 15.18 -23.74 -1.75
N LEU A 14 14.31 -24.60 -2.31
CA LEU A 14 12.99 -24.20 -2.77
C LEU A 14 12.15 -23.59 -1.64
N ASN A 15 12.18 -24.20 -0.45
CA ASN A 15 11.40 -23.71 0.68
C ASN A 15 11.93 -22.36 1.18
N GLU A 16 13.25 -22.19 1.27
CA GLU A 16 13.87 -20.92 1.69
C GLU A 16 13.44 -19.74 0.79
N ARG A 17 13.38 -19.94 -0.53
CA ARG A 17 12.90 -18.90 -1.46
C ARG A 17 11.41 -18.61 -1.31
N MET A 18 10.59 -19.63 -1.05
CA MET A 18 9.17 -19.42 -0.76
C MET A 18 8.97 -18.68 0.57
N GLU A 19 9.74 -19.01 1.60
CA GLU A 19 9.72 -18.34 2.92
C GLU A 19 10.15 -16.87 2.82
N GLU A 20 11.18 -16.58 2.01
CA GLU A 20 11.62 -15.22 1.70
C GLU A 20 10.49 -14.38 1.12
N ILE A 21 9.80 -14.87 0.08
CA ILE A 21 8.64 -14.16 -0.48
C ILE A 21 7.49 -14.08 0.54
N ALA A 22 7.23 -15.15 1.30
CA ALA A 22 6.17 -15.19 2.30
C ALA A 22 6.35 -14.14 3.41
N ARG A 23 7.60 -13.82 3.74
CA ARG A 23 7.99 -12.83 4.75
C ARG A 23 8.11 -11.43 4.16
N ASP A 24 8.86 -11.29 3.06
CA ASP A 24 9.39 -10.01 2.58
C ASP A 24 8.52 -9.36 1.48
N CYS A 25 7.47 -10.03 1.01
CA CYS A 25 6.49 -9.41 0.11
C CYS A 25 5.69 -8.31 0.80
N MET A 26 5.71 -7.13 0.18
CA MET A 26 5.01 -5.91 0.63
C MET A 26 3.53 -5.89 0.26
N GLY A 27 2.96 -6.98 -0.28
CA GLY A 27 1.60 -6.99 -0.79
C GLY A 27 0.57 -6.61 0.28
N ASP A 28 0.69 -7.21 1.46
CA ASP A 28 -0.13 -6.94 2.65
C ASP A 28 0.39 -5.77 3.49
N ALA A 29 1.40 -5.03 3.01
CA ALA A 29 1.91 -3.90 3.74
C ALA A 29 0.82 -2.81 3.87
N PRO A 30 0.59 -2.27 5.07
CA PRO A 30 -0.39 -1.21 5.27
C PRO A 30 0.05 0.04 4.48
N SER A 31 -0.92 0.78 3.95
CA SER A 31 -0.61 2.08 3.36
C SER A 31 -0.08 3.04 4.43
N TYR A 32 0.73 4.04 4.03
CA TYR A 32 1.36 4.98 4.98
C TYR A 32 0.35 5.65 5.92
N CYS A 33 -0.81 6.06 5.39
CA CYS A 33 -1.86 6.68 6.19
C CYS A 33 -2.52 5.72 7.19
N VAL A 34 -2.63 4.42 6.85
CA VAL A 34 -3.17 3.38 7.74
C VAL A 34 -2.18 3.02 8.84
N ALA A 35 -0.91 2.80 8.51
CA ALA A 35 0.13 2.48 9.49
C ALA A 35 0.34 3.62 10.51
N THR A 36 0.21 4.87 10.05
CA THR A 36 0.41 6.06 10.90
C THR A 36 -0.83 6.41 11.72
N CYS A 37 -2.02 5.93 11.35
CA CYS A 37 -3.21 6.15 12.15
C CYS A 37 -3.14 5.27 13.41
N PRO A 38 -3.22 5.82 14.65
CA PRO A 38 -3.16 5.00 15.86
C PRO A 38 -4.29 3.97 16.01
N LEU A 39 -5.38 4.14 15.26
CA LEU A 39 -6.51 3.21 15.19
C LEU A 39 -6.52 2.35 13.92
N HIS A 40 -5.55 2.53 13.02
CA HIS A 40 -5.47 1.86 11.71
C HIS A 40 -6.74 1.94 10.87
N VAL A 41 -7.41 3.09 10.88
CA VAL A 41 -8.57 3.36 10.02
C VAL A 41 -8.11 3.33 8.56
N ASP A 42 -8.82 2.60 7.68
CA ASP A 42 -8.47 2.45 6.27
C ASP A 42 -8.71 3.72 5.43
N ALA A 43 -7.83 4.71 5.62
CA ALA A 43 -7.84 5.96 4.88
C ALA A 43 -7.69 5.77 3.37
N ARG A 44 -6.95 4.76 2.92
CA ARG A 44 -6.85 4.49 1.48
C ARG A 44 -8.20 4.03 0.93
N GLY A 45 -8.82 3.05 1.57
CA GLY A 45 -10.08 2.45 1.12
C GLY A 45 -11.25 3.43 1.17
N TYR A 46 -11.43 4.18 2.26
CA TYR A 46 -12.59 5.08 2.35
C TYR A 46 -12.46 6.27 1.40
N ILE A 47 -11.23 6.72 1.10
CA ILE A 47 -10.98 7.77 0.10
C ILE A 47 -11.30 7.25 -1.30
N LYS A 48 -10.91 6.01 -1.62
CA LYS A 48 -11.29 5.37 -2.88
C LYS A 48 -12.80 5.32 -3.07
N HIS A 49 -13.54 4.91 -2.04
CA HIS A 49 -15.00 4.95 -2.07
C HIS A 49 -15.57 6.35 -2.32
N ILE A 50 -14.97 7.41 -1.77
CA ILE A 50 -15.38 8.80 -2.05
C ILE A 50 -15.16 9.13 -3.53
N ALA A 51 -13.99 8.81 -4.10
CA ALA A 51 -13.70 9.08 -5.52
C ALA A 51 -14.72 8.40 -6.45
N GLU A 52 -15.11 7.17 -6.12
CA GLU A 52 -16.08 6.35 -6.85
C GLU A 52 -17.56 6.74 -6.63
N GLY A 53 -17.85 7.63 -5.69
CA GLY A 53 -19.24 8.01 -5.33
C GLY A 53 -19.94 7.08 -4.33
N ASN A 54 -19.20 6.15 -3.73
CA ASN A 54 -19.70 5.11 -2.82
C ASN A 54 -19.70 5.58 -1.34
N TYR A 55 -20.38 6.68 -1.02
CA TYR A 55 -20.23 7.37 0.28
C TYR A 55 -20.67 6.56 1.50
N LYS A 56 -21.74 5.76 1.38
CA LYS A 56 -22.19 4.87 2.47
C LYS A 56 -21.15 3.79 2.79
N GLU A 57 -20.54 3.19 1.78
CA GLU A 57 -19.46 2.22 1.98
C GLU A 57 -18.20 2.89 2.55
N SER A 58 -17.92 4.14 2.16
CA SER A 58 -16.81 4.94 2.73
C SER A 58 -16.95 5.08 4.26
N VAL A 59 -18.11 5.51 4.76
CA VAL A 59 -18.31 5.69 6.20
C VAL A 59 -18.42 4.37 6.96
N LYS A 60 -19.02 3.35 6.35
CA LYS A 60 -19.04 1.99 6.90
C LYS A 60 -17.63 1.44 7.12
N LEU A 61 -16.74 1.62 6.14
CA LEU A 61 -15.34 1.22 6.26
C LEU A 61 -14.60 2.01 7.38
N ILE A 62 -14.90 3.30 7.57
CA ILE A 62 -14.37 4.06 8.71
C ILE A 62 -14.84 3.44 10.04
N ARG A 63 -16.13 3.09 10.13
CA ARG A 63 -16.76 2.54 11.34
C ARG A 63 -16.23 1.18 11.78
N GLU A 64 -15.61 0.40 10.89
CA GLU A 64 -14.96 -0.86 11.26
C GLU A 64 -13.92 -0.69 12.37
N LYS A 65 -13.22 0.45 12.38
CA LYS A 65 -12.18 0.76 13.38
C LYS A 65 -12.52 1.96 14.25
N LEU A 66 -13.35 2.88 13.80
CA LEU A 66 -13.64 4.14 14.48
C LEU A 66 -15.15 4.40 14.55
N PRO A 67 -15.81 4.21 15.70
CA PRO A 67 -17.26 4.41 15.83
C PRO A 67 -17.69 5.89 15.87
N PHE A 68 -16.74 6.83 15.81
CA PHE A 68 -16.95 8.27 15.92
C PHE A 68 -16.39 9.07 14.72
N PRO A 69 -16.78 8.73 13.47
CA PRO A 69 -16.25 9.36 12.26
C PRO A 69 -16.49 10.88 12.19
N ALA A 70 -17.64 11.39 12.63
CA ALA A 70 -18.02 12.80 12.54
C ALA A 70 -17.23 13.67 13.54
N ILE A 71 -16.98 13.18 14.75
CA ILE A 71 -16.10 13.83 15.73
C ILE A 71 -14.68 13.89 15.16
N MET A 72 -14.12 12.74 14.77
CA MET A 72 -12.73 12.67 14.31
C MET A 72 -12.52 13.29 12.91
N GLY A 73 -13.57 13.50 12.13
CA GLY A 73 -13.49 14.31 10.91
C GLY A 73 -13.23 15.79 11.18
N ARG A 74 -13.54 16.27 12.40
CA ARG A 74 -13.42 17.69 12.79
C ARG A 74 -12.17 17.98 13.60
N ILE A 75 -11.84 17.12 14.57
CA ILE A 75 -10.83 17.45 15.60
C ILE A 75 -9.54 16.62 15.50
N CYS A 76 -9.44 15.70 14.54
CA CYS A 76 -8.24 14.89 14.39
C CYS A 76 -7.05 15.77 13.98
N ALA A 77 -5.94 15.66 14.73
CA ALA A 77 -4.65 16.23 14.34
C ALA A 77 -3.96 15.48 13.18
N HIS A 78 -4.68 14.55 12.55
CA HIS A 78 -4.34 13.95 11.25
C HIS A 78 -2.88 13.48 11.07
N PRO A 79 -2.32 12.66 11.99
CA PRO A 79 -0.97 12.12 11.85
C PRO A 79 -0.80 11.31 10.54
N CYS A 80 -1.88 10.73 10.04
CA CYS A 80 -1.93 10.06 8.74
C CYS A 80 -1.59 10.96 7.53
N GLU A 81 -1.75 12.28 7.65
CA GLU A 81 -1.38 13.24 6.61
C GLU A 81 0.12 13.56 6.63
N GLU A 82 0.78 13.50 7.79
CA GLU A 82 2.21 13.78 7.95
C GLU A 82 3.09 12.77 7.20
N LYS A 83 2.70 11.50 7.22
CA LYS A 83 3.39 10.41 6.50
C LYS A 83 2.74 10.10 5.15
N CYS A 84 1.79 10.90 4.68
CA CYS A 84 1.18 10.70 3.38
C CYS A 84 2.24 10.74 2.27
N LYS A 85 2.26 9.72 1.40
CA LYS A 85 3.25 9.63 0.31
C LYS A 85 3.22 10.84 -0.64
N ARG A 86 2.07 11.50 -0.77
CA ARG A 86 1.94 12.74 -1.55
C ARG A 86 2.74 13.93 -1.00
N ASN A 87 3.29 13.86 0.20
CA ASN A 87 4.22 14.89 0.67
C ASN A 87 5.47 15.01 -0.22
N GLU A 88 5.85 13.95 -0.93
CA GLU A 88 6.88 14.00 -2.00
C GLU A 88 6.45 14.84 -3.22
N LEU A 89 5.15 15.15 -3.34
CA LEU A 89 4.55 16.08 -4.30
C LEU A 89 4.18 17.44 -3.66
N ASN A 90 4.73 17.74 -2.48
CA ASN A 90 4.56 18.95 -1.65
C ASN A 90 3.24 19.09 -0.88
N GLN A 91 2.20 18.29 -1.13
CA GLN A 91 0.92 18.45 -0.45
C GLN A 91 0.24 17.10 -0.16
N PRO A 92 -0.11 16.81 1.10
CA PRO A 92 -0.79 15.57 1.46
C PRO A 92 -2.25 15.58 0.99
N MET A 93 -2.91 14.45 1.20
CA MET A 93 -4.37 14.35 1.12
C MET A 93 -5.02 15.07 2.31
N ALA A 94 -6.19 15.67 2.10
CA ALA A 94 -7.03 16.19 3.18
C ALA A 94 -7.87 15.07 3.84
N ILE A 95 -7.17 14.10 4.43
CA ILE A 95 -7.73 12.86 4.99
C ILE A 95 -8.79 13.15 6.06
N ALA A 96 -8.56 14.11 6.95
CA ALA A 96 -9.54 14.50 7.97
C ALA A 96 -10.81 15.12 7.36
N ALA A 97 -10.64 16.02 6.38
CA ALA A 97 -11.76 16.65 5.68
C ALA A 97 -12.61 15.63 4.88
N LEU A 98 -11.96 14.66 4.23
CA LEU A 98 -12.63 13.57 3.53
C LEU A 98 -13.38 12.65 4.50
N LYS A 99 -12.82 12.38 5.69
CA LYS A 99 -13.51 11.63 6.75
C LYS A 99 -14.77 12.38 7.22
N ARG A 100 -14.67 13.71 7.41
CA ARG A 100 -15.81 14.55 7.76
C ARG A 100 -16.90 14.53 6.68
N PHE A 101 -16.51 14.58 5.41
CA PHE A 101 -17.44 14.44 4.29
C PHE A 101 -18.16 13.09 4.31
N ALA A 102 -17.42 11.98 4.45
CA ALA A 102 -18.01 10.64 4.54
C ALA A 102 -19.00 10.53 5.71
N ALA A 103 -18.69 11.14 6.86
CA ALA A 103 -19.55 11.13 8.03
C ALA A 103 -20.92 11.82 7.85
N GLN A 104 -21.12 12.60 6.78
CA GLN A 104 -22.44 13.16 6.43
C GLN A 104 -23.44 12.09 5.98
N TYR A 105 -22.92 10.97 5.47
CA TYR A 105 -23.70 9.82 4.99
C TYR A 105 -23.80 8.71 6.05
N ASP A 106 -23.32 9.00 7.27
CA ASP A 106 -23.48 8.10 8.40
C ASP A 106 -24.95 8.12 8.85
N GLU A 107 -25.62 6.98 8.86
CA GLU A 107 -27.00 6.85 9.31
C GLU A 107 -27.06 5.93 10.54
N GLU A 108 -27.75 6.35 11.61
CA GLU A 108 -27.79 5.54 12.84
C GLU A 108 -28.42 4.15 12.65
N ALA A 109 -29.32 4.03 11.67
CA ALA A 109 -29.96 2.78 11.32
C ALA A 109 -28.99 1.75 10.73
N ASP A 110 -27.87 2.22 10.15
CA ASP A 110 -26.86 1.39 9.51
C ASP A 110 -25.69 1.04 10.47
N TRP A 111 -25.75 1.49 11.73
CA TRP A 111 -24.70 1.19 12.71
C TRP A 111 -24.68 -0.28 13.09
N ASP A 112 -23.50 -0.90 13.00
CA ASP A 112 -23.30 -2.26 13.45
C ASP A 112 -23.37 -2.33 14.99
N LEU A 113 -24.46 -2.89 15.51
CA LEU A 113 -24.67 -3.16 16.94
C LEU A 113 -24.43 -4.62 17.33
N THR A 114 -23.90 -5.44 16.42
CA THR A 114 -23.63 -6.87 16.66
C THR A 114 -22.61 -7.03 17.78
N LYS A 115 -22.87 -7.95 18.72
CA LYS A 115 -22.00 -8.27 19.86
C LYS A 115 -21.68 -9.76 19.86
N GLU A 116 -20.55 -10.12 20.45
CA GLU A 116 -20.27 -11.50 20.87
C GLU A 116 -21.23 -11.94 21.99
N ASP A 117 -21.28 -13.25 22.25
CA ASP A 117 -22.10 -13.82 23.31
C ASP A 117 -21.77 -13.21 24.68
N ALA A 118 -22.78 -13.09 25.54
CA ALA A 118 -22.61 -12.52 26.87
C ALA A 118 -21.59 -13.33 27.69
N THR A 119 -20.53 -12.66 28.13
CA THR A 119 -19.43 -13.28 28.88
C THR A 119 -19.75 -13.50 30.36
N GLY A 120 -20.79 -12.82 30.87
CA GLY A 120 -21.12 -12.76 32.30
C GLY A 120 -20.13 -11.94 33.15
N LYS A 121 -19.16 -11.27 32.51
CA LYS A 121 -18.13 -10.45 33.17
C LYS A 121 -18.52 -8.97 33.19
N LYS A 122 -18.25 -8.31 34.32
CA LYS A 122 -18.59 -6.90 34.56
C LYS A 122 -17.35 -6.02 34.54
N VAL A 123 -17.40 -4.91 33.80
CA VAL A 123 -16.30 -3.94 33.73
C VAL A 123 -16.80 -2.53 34.10
N ALA A 124 -16.10 -1.89 35.05
CA ALA A 124 -16.31 -0.48 35.37
C ALA A 124 -15.32 0.39 34.58
N VAL A 125 -15.83 1.42 33.90
CA VAL A 125 -15.01 2.44 33.23
C VAL A 125 -15.24 3.78 33.92
N ILE A 126 -14.17 4.44 34.36
CA ILE A 126 -14.24 5.71 35.09
C ILE A 126 -13.85 6.86 34.16
N GLY A 127 -14.83 7.68 33.79
CA GLY A 127 -14.71 8.79 32.84
C GLY A 127 -15.08 8.39 31.42
N LEU A 128 -15.92 9.21 30.78
CA LEU A 128 -16.47 9.00 29.44
C LEU A 128 -15.87 9.96 28.40
N GLY A 129 -14.55 10.14 28.46
CA GLY A 129 -13.77 10.80 27.41
C GLY A 129 -13.44 9.85 26.23
N PRO A 130 -12.56 10.27 25.28
CA PRO A 130 -12.21 9.46 24.11
C PRO A 130 -11.74 8.03 24.44
N ALA A 131 -10.86 7.88 25.44
CA ALA A 131 -10.32 6.59 25.85
C ALA A 131 -11.41 5.70 26.46
N GLY A 132 -12.19 6.22 27.40
CA GLY A 132 -13.27 5.48 28.06
C GLY A 132 -14.38 5.10 27.09
N ALA A 133 -14.74 5.99 26.15
CA ALA A 133 -15.76 5.73 25.14
C ALA A 133 -15.37 4.61 24.19
N LEU A 134 -14.14 4.63 23.64
CA LEU A 134 -13.73 3.54 22.74
C LEU A 134 -13.53 2.23 23.49
N ALA A 135 -12.99 2.26 24.72
CA ALA A 135 -12.87 1.06 25.54
C ALA A 135 -14.24 0.44 25.86
N ALA A 136 -15.21 1.25 26.27
CA ALA A 136 -16.56 0.80 26.56
C ALA A 136 -17.25 0.22 25.31
N TYR A 137 -17.08 0.85 24.15
CA TYR A 137 -17.56 0.33 22.86
C TYR A 137 -16.97 -1.05 22.55
N ASP A 138 -15.63 -1.19 22.58
CA ASP A 138 -14.94 -2.44 22.23
C ASP A 138 -15.27 -3.55 23.25
N LEU A 139 -15.32 -3.26 24.55
CA LEU A 139 -15.68 -4.23 25.60
C LEU A 139 -17.14 -4.69 25.50
N ALA A 140 -18.07 -3.78 25.20
CA ALA A 140 -19.47 -4.14 24.99
C ALA A 140 -19.64 -5.02 23.74
N LYS A 141 -18.90 -4.73 22.65
CA LYS A 141 -18.83 -5.59 21.46
C LYS A 141 -18.33 -7.00 21.77
N LYS A 142 -17.43 -7.15 22.75
CA LYS A 142 -16.94 -8.44 23.28
C LYS A 142 -17.91 -9.16 24.23
N GLY A 143 -19.11 -8.62 24.43
CA GLY A 143 -20.15 -9.26 25.26
C GLY A 143 -19.94 -9.08 26.77
N HIS A 144 -19.11 -8.13 27.21
CA HIS A 144 -19.00 -7.76 28.62
C HIS A 144 -20.13 -6.81 29.04
N ASP A 145 -20.53 -6.89 30.32
CA ASP A 145 -21.44 -5.94 30.95
C ASP A 145 -20.65 -4.71 31.42
N VAL A 146 -20.77 -3.61 30.68
CA VAL A 146 -19.95 -2.40 30.89
C VAL A 146 -20.78 -1.32 31.56
N THR A 147 -20.31 -0.80 32.69
CA THR A 147 -20.85 0.40 33.34
C THR A 147 -19.83 1.52 33.31
N VAL A 148 -20.21 2.69 32.80
CA VAL A 148 -19.39 3.89 32.79
C VAL A 148 -19.84 4.86 33.88
N PHE A 149 -18.91 5.35 34.67
CA PHE A 149 -19.14 6.37 35.71
C PHE A 149 -18.52 7.69 35.26
N GLU A 150 -19.36 8.68 34.96
CA GLU A 150 -18.96 10.01 34.48
C GLU A 150 -19.35 11.07 35.50
N ALA A 151 -18.38 11.89 35.90
CA ALA A 151 -18.57 12.90 36.94
C ALA A 151 -19.36 14.11 36.44
N LEU A 152 -19.33 14.40 35.15
CA LEU A 152 -20.04 15.52 34.53
C LEU A 152 -21.50 15.14 34.21
N PRO A 153 -22.40 16.14 34.02
CA PRO A 153 -23.77 15.91 33.59
C PRO A 153 -23.89 15.49 32.11
N VAL A 154 -22.78 15.31 31.40
CA VAL A 154 -22.71 15.19 29.95
C VAL A 154 -21.61 14.21 29.53
N MET A 155 -21.77 13.55 28.38
CA MET A 155 -20.78 12.61 27.84
C MET A 155 -19.64 13.33 27.10
N GLY A 156 -18.56 12.61 26.74
CA GLY A 156 -17.52 13.12 25.83
C GLY A 156 -16.27 13.69 26.47
N GLY A 157 -16.26 13.90 27.80
CA GLY A 157 -15.09 14.43 28.53
C GLY A 157 -14.52 15.68 27.87
N MET A 158 -13.19 15.73 27.65
CA MET A 158 -12.52 16.87 27.03
C MET A 158 -12.97 17.20 25.60
N LEU A 159 -13.56 16.25 24.86
CA LEU A 159 -14.18 16.58 23.56
C LEU A 159 -15.32 17.57 23.72
N ARG A 160 -16.08 17.46 24.83
CA ARG A 160 -17.27 18.27 25.08
C ARG A 160 -17.01 19.50 25.92
N VAL A 161 -16.07 19.45 26.86
CA VAL A 161 -15.81 20.58 27.78
C VAL A 161 -14.47 21.27 27.56
N GLY A 162 -13.56 20.67 26.80
CA GLY A 162 -12.29 21.29 26.41
C GLY A 162 -12.39 21.93 25.03
N ILE A 163 -12.76 21.15 24.02
CA ILE A 163 -12.84 21.64 22.64
C ILE A 163 -14.06 22.55 22.46
N PRO A 164 -13.92 23.80 21.98
CA PRO A 164 -15.05 24.70 21.76
C PRO A 164 -16.05 24.20 20.72
N ALA A 165 -17.32 24.57 20.88
CA ALA A 165 -18.41 24.14 19.99
C ALA A 165 -18.28 24.61 18.53
N TYR A 166 -17.52 25.69 18.28
CA TYR A 166 -17.24 26.18 16.92
C TYR A 166 -16.29 25.23 16.14
N ARG A 167 -15.59 24.33 16.82
CA ARG A 167 -14.77 23.25 16.22
C ARG A 167 -15.49 21.92 16.28
N LEU A 168 -16.16 21.64 17.40
CA LEU A 168 -16.87 20.38 17.63
C LEU A 168 -18.27 20.62 18.21
N PRO A 169 -19.30 20.66 17.36
CA PRO A 169 -20.68 20.87 17.80
C PRO A 169 -21.14 19.77 18.77
N ARG A 170 -21.97 20.15 19.75
CA ARG A 170 -22.32 19.30 20.90
C ARG A 170 -23.26 18.18 20.49
N GLU A 171 -24.17 18.46 19.58
CA GLU A 171 -25.11 17.52 18.98
C GLU A 171 -24.39 16.40 18.21
N ILE A 172 -23.21 16.67 17.63
CA ILE A 172 -22.39 15.64 16.97
C ILE A 172 -21.83 14.66 18.01
N ILE A 173 -21.38 15.17 19.15
CA ILE A 173 -20.90 14.33 20.26
C ILE A 173 -22.05 13.48 20.79
N ASP A 174 -23.18 14.11 21.11
CA ASP A 174 -24.35 13.45 21.69
C ASP A 174 -24.87 12.35 20.74
N ARG A 175 -24.93 12.64 19.44
CA ARG A 175 -25.29 11.68 18.41
C ARG A 175 -24.34 10.48 18.39
N GLU A 176 -23.05 10.69 18.15
CA GLU A 176 -22.12 9.58 17.96
C GLU A 176 -21.89 8.77 19.24
N PHE A 177 -21.93 9.40 20.42
CA PHE A 177 -21.80 8.69 21.69
C PHE A 177 -23.04 7.87 22.06
N SER A 178 -24.22 8.18 21.48
CA SER A 178 -25.44 7.40 21.70
C SER A 178 -25.29 5.92 21.29
N ILE A 179 -24.31 5.59 20.43
CA ILE A 179 -24.00 4.20 20.07
C ILE A 179 -23.66 3.34 21.29
N LEU A 180 -23.07 3.93 22.34
CA LEU A 180 -22.70 3.21 23.56
C LEU A 180 -23.95 2.69 24.28
N GLU A 181 -24.94 3.54 24.48
CA GLU A 181 -26.22 3.16 25.09
C GLU A 181 -26.98 2.17 24.19
N LYS A 182 -26.97 2.37 22.86
CA LYS A 182 -27.56 1.43 21.90
C LYS A 182 -26.91 0.05 21.92
N LEU A 183 -25.62 -0.04 22.26
CA LEU A 183 -24.92 -1.31 22.50
C LEU A 183 -25.23 -1.94 23.86
N GLY A 184 -25.90 -1.21 24.76
CA GLY A 184 -26.24 -1.63 26.10
C GLY A 184 -25.21 -1.27 27.17
N VAL A 185 -24.30 -0.32 26.90
CA VAL A 185 -23.42 0.24 27.93
C VAL A 185 -24.25 1.04 28.94
N ASN A 186 -24.08 0.77 30.22
CA ASN A 186 -24.77 1.49 31.29
C ASN A 186 -24.01 2.78 31.64
N VAL A 187 -24.50 3.92 31.17
CA VAL A 187 -23.86 5.22 31.43
C VAL A 187 -24.48 5.90 32.65
N ARG A 188 -23.66 6.13 33.68
CA ARG A 188 -24.03 6.86 34.90
C ARG A 188 -23.36 8.24 34.92
N LEU A 189 -24.09 9.25 34.45
CA LEU A 189 -23.69 10.65 34.54
C LEU A 189 -23.84 11.18 35.98
N ASN A 190 -23.24 12.34 36.26
CA ASN A 190 -23.24 12.96 37.60
C ASN A 190 -22.79 12.00 38.72
N THR A 191 -21.90 11.06 38.42
CA THR A 191 -21.43 10.07 39.37
C THR A 191 -19.91 10.19 39.51
N ARG A 192 -19.47 10.90 40.55
CA ARG A 192 -18.06 11.07 40.89
C ARG A 192 -17.58 9.93 41.77
N VAL A 193 -16.71 9.08 41.20
CA VAL A 193 -15.97 8.09 41.99
C VAL A 193 -15.12 8.81 43.05
N GLY A 194 -15.05 8.24 44.25
CA GLY A 194 -14.45 8.82 45.46
C GLY A 194 -15.40 9.72 46.27
N THR A 195 -16.58 10.06 45.75
CA THR A 195 -17.59 10.86 46.47
C THR A 195 -18.95 10.16 46.48
N ASP A 196 -19.51 9.86 45.30
CA ASP A 196 -20.83 9.24 45.15
C ASP A 196 -20.76 7.71 45.24
N ILE A 197 -19.62 7.14 44.83
CA ILE A 197 -19.28 5.71 44.95
C ILE A 197 -17.80 5.58 45.27
N THR A 198 -17.41 4.67 46.17
CA THR A 198 -15.99 4.49 46.51
C THR A 198 -15.27 3.65 45.45
N PHE A 199 -13.96 3.79 45.35
CA PHE A 199 -13.19 2.96 44.41
C PHE A 199 -13.21 1.48 44.82
N GLU A 200 -13.24 1.21 46.13
CA GLU A 200 -13.33 -0.12 46.72
C GLU A 200 -14.66 -0.82 46.38
N ASP A 201 -15.77 -0.07 46.29
CA ASP A 201 -17.05 -0.63 45.85
C ASP A 201 -16.97 -1.09 44.38
N LEU A 202 -16.31 -0.31 43.52
CA LEU A 202 -16.06 -0.72 42.13
C LEU A 202 -15.22 -2.01 42.07
N GLN A 203 -14.18 -2.14 42.90
CA GLN A 203 -13.35 -3.35 42.92
C GLN A 203 -14.09 -4.59 43.45
N LYS A 204 -15.16 -4.42 44.24
CA LYS A 204 -15.99 -5.53 44.74
C LYS A 204 -17.06 -5.94 43.74
N GLU A 205 -17.66 -4.98 43.04
CA GLU A 205 -18.81 -5.21 42.15
C GLU A 205 -18.45 -5.62 40.73
N PHE A 206 -17.24 -5.26 40.27
CA PHE A 206 -16.79 -5.46 38.90
C PHE A 206 -15.57 -6.39 38.83
N ASP A 207 -15.48 -7.21 37.79
CA ASP A 207 -14.35 -8.12 37.57
C ASP A 207 -13.08 -7.36 37.11
N ALA A 208 -13.24 -6.17 36.52
CA ALA A 208 -12.15 -5.28 36.13
C ALA A 208 -12.57 -3.79 36.21
N VAL A 209 -11.60 -2.91 36.48
CA VAL A 209 -11.80 -1.46 36.54
C VAL A 209 -10.82 -0.75 35.60
N LEU A 210 -11.33 0.14 34.76
CA LEU A 210 -10.56 0.97 33.84
C LEU A 210 -10.67 2.45 34.23
N ILE A 211 -9.53 3.09 34.49
CA ILE A 211 -9.43 4.51 34.83
C ILE A 211 -9.10 5.33 33.58
N THR A 212 -10.03 6.17 33.13
CA THR A 212 -9.92 7.04 31.94
C THR A 212 -10.33 8.48 32.23
N VAL A 213 -10.04 8.96 33.46
CA VAL A 213 -10.46 10.28 33.98
C VAL A 213 -9.80 11.48 33.32
N GLY A 214 -8.79 11.27 32.47
CA GLY A 214 -8.06 12.32 31.76
C GLY A 214 -7.37 13.34 32.68
N SER A 215 -7.09 14.54 32.14
CA SER A 215 -6.43 15.64 32.87
C SER A 215 -7.32 16.88 32.95
N HIS A 216 -8.29 16.87 33.87
CA HIS A 216 -9.33 17.91 34.00
C HIS A 216 -9.00 19.09 34.94
N LYS A 217 -7.75 19.22 35.40
CA LYS A 217 -7.28 20.37 36.20
C LYS A 217 -6.23 21.16 35.42
N SER A 218 -6.26 22.49 35.51
CA SER A 218 -5.19 23.34 35.00
C SER A 218 -3.94 23.26 35.87
N ALA A 219 -2.76 23.26 35.22
CA ALA A 219 -1.53 23.63 35.90
C ALA A 219 -1.52 25.15 36.16
N MET A 220 -1.14 25.55 37.37
CA MET A 220 -1.11 26.95 37.80
C MET A 220 0.32 27.40 38.08
N LEU A 221 0.57 28.69 37.91
CA LEU A 221 1.85 29.31 38.25
C LEU A 221 1.87 29.72 39.71
N ASN A 222 3.00 29.49 40.38
CA ASN A 222 3.25 29.99 41.73
C ASN A 222 4.19 31.20 41.65
N ILE A 223 3.64 32.35 41.27
CA ILE A 223 4.34 33.64 41.18
C ILE A 223 3.57 34.70 41.98
N PRO A 224 4.17 35.85 42.32
CA PRO A 224 3.46 36.90 43.05
C PRO A 224 2.17 37.30 42.35
N GLY A 225 1.07 37.38 43.11
CA GLY A 225 -0.26 37.77 42.62
C GLY A 225 -1.10 36.63 42.01
N SER A 226 -0.66 35.37 42.05
CA SER A 226 -1.42 34.22 41.51
C SER A 226 -2.78 33.97 42.18
N ASP A 227 -3.01 34.55 43.35
CA ASP A 227 -4.24 34.46 44.14
C ASP A 227 -5.21 35.63 43.92
N LEU A 228 -4.85 36.60 43.08
CA LEU A 228 -5.72 37.75 42.76
C LEU A 228 -7.01 37.30 42.06
N ALA A 229 -8.11 37.99 42.37
CA ALA A 229 -9.36 37.78 41.65
C ALA A 229 -9.19 38.13 40.16
N GLY A 230 -9.76 37.32 39.27
CA GLY A 230 -9.62 37.48 37.81
C GLY A 230 -8.46 36.69 37.20
N ILE A 231 -7.62 36.02 38.01
CA ILE A 231 -6.74 34.95 37.53
C ILE A 231 -7.59 33.67 37.41
N LEU A 232 -7.75 33.18 36.18
CA LEU A 232 -8.63 32.04 35.87
C LEU A 232 -7.82 30.83 35.40
N PRO A 233 -8.15 29.61 35.82
CA PRO A 233 -7.59 28.40 35.23
C PRO A 233 -8.22 28.13 33.86
N GLY A 234 -7.40 27.88 32.84
CA GLY A 234 -7.87 27.75 31.44
C GLY A 234 -8.80 26.56 31.18
N VAL A 235 -8.56 25.41 31.81
CA VAL A 235 -9.44 24.23 31.65
C VAL A 235 -10.81 24.49 32.27
N ASP A 236 -10.84 25.11 33.44
CA ASP A 236 -12.07 25.50 34.12
C ASP A 236 -12.86 26.53 33.31
N PHE A 237 -12.16 27.55 32.79
CA PHE A 237 -12.74 28.55 31.89
C PHE A 237 -13.42 27.93 30.66
N LEU A 238 -12.74 27.02 29.95
CA LEU A 238 -13.31 26.35 28.76
C LEU A 238 -14.49 25.45 29.13
N ARG A 239 -14.39 24.74 30.25
CA ARG A 239 -15.45 23.88 30.76
C ARG A 239 -16.69 24.68 31.11
N ASP A 240 -16.54 25.78 31.84
CA ASP A 240 -17.65 26.65 32.23
C ASP A 240 -18.32 27.27 31.00
N ALA A 241 -17.51 27.80 30.06
CA ALA A 241 -18.02 28.31 28.79
C ALA A 241 -18.80 27.23 28.00
N SER A 242 -18.28 26.01 27.97
CA SER A 242 -18.89 24.88 27.25
C SER A 242 -20.18 24.37 27.87
N LEU A 243 -20.30 24.44 29.20
CA LEU A 243 -21.50 24.04 29.95
C LEU A 243 -22.55 25.16 30.03
N GLY A 244 -22.25 26.35 29.52
CA GLY A 244 -23.12 27.52 29.62
C GLY A 244 -23.14 28.14 31.01
N ASN A 245 -22.16 27.82 31.85
CA ASN A 245 -21.96 28.47 33.14
C ASN A 245 -21.52 29.92 32.90
N LYS A 246 -21.89 30.81 33.83
CA LYS A 246 -21.49 32.22 33.74
C LYS A 246 -19.98 32.34 33.99
N VAL A 247 -19.27 32.93 33.03
CA VAL A 247 -17.84 33.27 33.17
C VAL A 247 -17.67 34.78 33.26
N GLU A 248 -16.95 35.26 34.28
CA GLU A 248 -16.70 36.69 34.47
C GLU A 248 -15.47 37.15 33.67
N LEU A 249 -15.72 37.73 32.51
CA LEU A 249 -14.70 38.36 31.65
C LEU A 249 -14.87 39.88 31.61
N GLY A 250 -13.76 40.59 31.72
CA GLY A 250 -13.63 42.00 31.38
C GLY A 250 -13.33 42.21 29.90
N LYS A 251 -12.89 43.42 29.56
CA LYS A 251 -12.66 43.83 28.16
C LYS A 251 -11.27 43.44 27.66
N ARG A 252 -10.27 43.47 28.55
CA ARG A 252 -8.89 43.09 28.25
C ARG A 252 -8.56 41.74 28.90
N VAL A 253 -8.23 40.75 28.09
CA VAL A 253 -7.91 39.39 28.55
C VAL A 253 -6.50 39.03 28.11
N VAL A 254 -5.69 38.56 29.06
CA VAL A 254 -4.39 37.95 28.75
C VAL A 254 -4.45 36.44 28.94
N VAL A 255 -3.97 35.68 27.97
CA VAL A 255 -3.87 34.22 28.05
C VAL A 255 -2.41 33.82 28.13
N ILE A 256 -2.03 32.99 29.12
CA ILE A 256 -0.65 32.52 29.30
C ILE A 256 -0.56 31.07 28.82
N GLY A 257 0.22 30.82 27.76
CA GLY A 257 0.49 29.48 27.21
C GLY A 257 0.61 29.49 25.68
N GLY A 258 1.34 28.52 25.12
CA GLY A 258 1.59 28.40 23.66
C GLY A 258 0.92 27.22 22.96
N GLY A 259 0.23 26.34 23.70
CA GLY A 259 -0.39 25.13 23.15
C GLY A 259 -1.83 25.32 22.63
N ASN A 260 -2.41 24.27 22.04
CA ASN A 260 -3.78 24.29 21.50
C ASN A 260 -4.83 24.78 22.52
N VAL A 261 -4.71 24.39 23.79
CA VAL A 261 -5.60 24.87 24.86
C VAL A 261 -5.55 26.39 25.02
N ALA A 262 -4.37 27.00 24.92
CA ALA A 262 -4.24 28.45 25.02
C ALA A 262 -4.90 29.17 23.84
N ILE A 263 -4.81 28.60 22.64
CA ILE A 263 -5.51 29.11 21.45
C ILE A 263 -7.03 29.01 21.63
N ASP A 264 -7.54 27.84 22.05
CA ASP A 264 -8.97 27.66 22.31
C ASP A 264 -9.49 28.61 23.40
N VAL A 265 -8.71 28.83 24.48
CA VAL A 265 -9.02 29.82 25.53
C VAL A 265 -9.11 31.23 24.94
N ALA A 266 -8.12 31.65 24.15
CA ALA A 266 -8.07 33.00 23.57
C ALA A 266 -9.25 33.25 22.62
N ARG A 267 -9.51 32.31 21.70
CA ARG A 267 -10.62 32.38 20.73
C ARG A 267 -11.98 32.31 21.40
N THR A 268 -12.10 31.59 22.52
CA THR A 268 -13.31 31.55 23.35
C THR A 268 -13.53 32.86 24.10
N ALA A 269 -12.48 33.45 24.70
CA ALA A 269 -12.59 34.76 25.35
C ALA A 269 -13.03 35.85 24.38
N TRP A 270 -12.49 35.85 23.16
CA TRP A 270 -12.90 36.76 22.09
C TRP A 270 -14.39 36.58 21.71
N ARG A 271 -14.87 35.34 21.61
CA ARG A 271 -16.28 35.03 21.33
C ARG A 271 -17.22 35.44 22.45
N LEU A 272 -16.77 35.35 23.69
CA LEU A 272 -17.53 35.79 24.86
C LEU A 272 -17.56 37.32 25.04
N GLY A 273 -16.95 38.08 24.13
CA GLY A 273 -17.10 39.52 24.07
C GLY A 273 -15.93 40.32 24.62
N ALA A 274 -14.76 39.71 24.83
CA ALA A 274 -13.55 40.48 25.07
C ALA A 274 -13.25 41.41 23.87
N ASP A 275 -12.82 42.64 24.18
CA ASP A 275 -12.46 43.65 23.18
C ASP A 275 -11.01 43.44 22.72
N GLU A 276 -10.11 43.15 23.67
CA GLU A 276 -8.69 42.92 23.46
C GLU A 276 -8.27 41.59 24.08
N VAL A 277 -7.72 40.68 23.28
CA VAL A 277 -7.19 39.39 23.73
C VAL A 277 -5.71 39.30 23.34
N GLU A 278 -4.83 39.24 24.33
CA GLU A 278 -3.40 39.01 24.12
C GLU A 278 -3.02 37.62 24.62
N LEU A 279 -2.41 36.80 23.77
CA LEU A 279 -1.81 35.52 24.14
C LEU A 279 -0.31 35.72 24.35
N VAL A 280 0.23 35.18 25.44
CA VAL A 280 1.63 35.31 25.82
C VAL A 280 2.23 33.92 25.99
N CYS A 281 3.33 33.65 25.28
CA CYS A 281 3.95 32.34 25.25
C CYS A 281 5.49 32.42 25.31
N LEU A 282 6.12 31.33 25.76
CA LEU A 282 7.56 31.28 26.03
C LEU A 282 8.38 31.08 24.73
N GLU A 283 7.74 30.46 23.76
CA GLU A 283 8.25 30.07 22.46
C GLU A 283 8.64 31.30 21.64
N ARG A 284 9.77 31.26 20.92
CA ARG A 284 10.38 32.46 20.32
C ARG A 284 9.62 32.98 19.10
N ASP A 285 8.99 32.08 18.36
CA ASP A 285 8.18 32.35 17.18
C ASP A 285 7.11 31.26 17.01
N TYR A 286 6.28 31.40 15.96
CA TYR A 286 5.14 30.51 15.71
C TYR A 286 5.54 29.06 15.41
N ASN A 287 6.76 28.79 14.93
CA ASN A 287 7.20 27.42 14.64
C ASN A 287 7.58 26.64 15.90
N GLU A 288 7.91 27.34 16.98
CA GLU A 288 8.20 26.71 18.28
C GLU A 288 6.94 26.46 19.10
N MET A 289 5.82 27.12 18.78
CA MET A 289 4.57 26.97 19.50
C MET A 289 4.02 25.53 19.36
N PRO A 290 3.62 24.88 20.46
CA PRO A 290 3.00 23.55 20.41
C PRO A 290 1.62 23.52 19.75
N ALA A 291 0.97 24.69 19.57
CA ALA A 291 -0.31 24.78 18.88
C ALA A 291 -0.17 24.50 17.38
N HIS A 292 -1.22 23.96 16.77
CA HIS A 292 -1.23 23.75 15.33
C HIS A 292 -1.20 25.08 14.57
N SER A 293 -0.40 25.17 13.50
CA SER A 293 -0.20 26.40 12.73
C SER A 293 -1.51 27.00 12.20
N TRP A 294 -2.44 26.16 11.73
CA TRP A 294 -3.74 26.63 11.24
C TRP A 294 -4.63 27.21 12.34
N GLU A 295 -4.50 26.74 13.59
CA GLU A 295 -5.22 27.31 14.74
C GLU A 295 -4.61 28.66 15.17
N ILE A 296 -3.29 28.80 15.08
CA ILE A 296 -2.57 30.06 15.31
C ILE A 296 -3.06 31.12 14.30
N GLU A 297 -3.05 30.78 13.00
CA GLU A 297 -3.52 31.68 11.94
C GLU A 297 -4.99 32.10 12.14
N ASP A 298 -5.85 31.18 12.55
CA ASP A 298 -7.26 31.46 12.81
C ASP A 298 -7.47 32.38 14.02
N ALA A 299 -6.66 32.22 15.07
CA ALA A 299 -6.67 33.12 16.23
C ALA A 299 -6.24 34.54 15.84
N GLU A 300 -5.18 34.69 15.03
CA GLU A 300 -4.73 35.99 14.52
C GLU A 300 -5.79 36.66 13.64
N LYS A 301 -6.43 35.90 12.74
CA LYS A 301 -7.53 36.39 11.90
C LYS A 301 -8.68 36.92 12.76
N GLU A 302 -8.95 36.28 13.90
CA GLU A 302 -9.96 36.72 14.88
C GLU A 302 -9.49 37.90 15.76
N GLY A 303 -8.27 38.41 15.57
CA GLY A 303 -7.74 39.57 16.27
C GLY A 303 -7.06 39.25 17.60
N VAL A 304 -6.73 37.99 17.88
CA VAL A 304 -5.89 37.61 19.03
C VAL A 304 -4.46 38.05 18.74
N LYS A 305 -3.88 38.83 19.65
CA LYS A 305 -2.49 39.29 19.54
C LYS A 305 -1.55 38.34 20.26
N ILE A 306 -0.68 37.66 19.52
CA ILE A 306 0.25 36.67 20.05
C ILE A 306 1.60 37.32 20.35
N ASN A 307 2.07 37.18 21.60
CA ASN A 307 3.32 37.74 22.11
C ASN A 307 4.30 36.60 22.43
N CYS A 308 5.15 36.26 21.46
CA CYS A 308 6.18 35.21 21.58
C CYS A 308 7.42 35.66 22.38
N GLY A 309 8.05 34.70 23.05
CA GLY A 309 9.31 34.87 23.78
C GLY A 309 9.16 35.66 25.07
N TRP A 310 8.03 35.53 25.77
CA TRP A 310 7.74 36.23 27.02
C TRP A 310 7.14 35.28 28.05
N GLY A 311 7.64 35.34 29.29
CA GLY A 311 7.06 34.62 30.42
C GLY A 311 6.52 35.58 31.48
N PRO A 312 5.53 35.17 32.29
CA PRO A 312 5.02 35.98 33.38
C PRO A 312 6.05 36.06 34.52
N LYS A 313 6.28 37.28 35.02
CA LYS A 313 7.12 37.58 36.18
C LYS A 313 6.28 37.71 37.46
N GLU A 314 5.20 38.46 37.39
CA GLU A 314 4.21 38.64 38.46
C GLU A 314 2.87 39.13 37.90
N PHE A 315 1.78 38.87 38.63
CA PHE A 315 0.47 39.43 38.35
C PHE A 315 0.25 40.69 39.19
N LEU A 316 -0.15 41.76 38.52
CA LEU A 316 -0.33 43.08 39.14
C LEU A 316 -1.78 43.24 39.56
N GLY A 317 -2.01 43.65 40.80
CA GLY A 317 -3.35 43.79 41.37
C GLY A 317 -3.67 45.20 41.86
N ASP A 318 -4.96 45.53 41.86
CA ASP A 318 -5.54 46.72 42.48
C ASP A 318 -6.81 46.28 43.23
N ASN A 319 -6.95 46.65 44.51
CA ASN A 319 -8.05 46.23 45.40
C ASN A 319 -8.33 44.71 45.39
N GLY A 320 -7.28 43.88 45.33
CA GLY A 320 -7.40 42.40 45.35
C GLY A 320 -7.83 41.77 44.03
N ARG A 321 -7.95 42.54 42.94
CA ARG A 321 -8.25 42.06 41.59
C ARG A 321 -7.09 42.32 40.64
N VAL A 322 -6.86 41.43 39.67
CA VAL A 322 -5.86 41.63 38.63
C VAL A 322 -6.17 42.87 37.79
N LYS A 323 -5.12 43.62 37.46
CA LYS A 323 -5.12 44.78 36.55
C LYS A 323 -4.12 44.61 35.40
N GLY A 324 -3.26 43.60 35.46
CA GLY A 324 -2.31 43.28 34.40
C GLY A 324 -1.30 42.21 34.78
N VAL A 325 -0.39 41.94 33.86
CA VAL A 325 0.73 41.02 34.06
C VAL A 325 2.04 41.71 33.70
N SER A 326 3.03 41.56 34.56
CA SER A 326 4.42 41.93 34.27
C SER A 326 5.11 40.72 33.66
N LEU A 327 5.76 40.91 32.52
CA LEU A 327 6.42 39.89 31.74
C LEU A 327 7.93 40.07 31.78
N LYS A 328 8.67 38.98 31.60
CA LYS A 328 10.12 38.93 31.41
C LYS A 328 10.47 38.19 30.12
N LYS A 329 11.56 38.60 29.47
CA LYS A 329 11.96 38.01 28.19
C LYS A 329 12.42 36.56 28.39
N CYS A 330 11.81 35.64 27.64
CA CYS A 330 12.27 34.25 27.56
C CYS A 330 13.40 34.17 26.52
N THR A 331 14.57 33.65 26.91
CA THR A 331 15.74 33.51 26.03
C THR A 331 15.87 32.12 25.42
N ALA A 332 15.37 31.09 26.13
CA ALA A 332 15.30 29.71 25.67
C ALA A 332 14.16 28.98 26.37
N VAL A 333 13.46 28.08 25.68
CA VAL A 333 12.40 27.22 26.28
C VAL A 333 12.96 25.87 26.73
N PHE A 334 13.90 25.33 25.95
CA PHE A 334 14.51 24.02 26.17
C PHE A 334 16.00 24.18 26.45
N ASN A 335 16.54 23.29 27.29
CA ASN A 335 17.98 23.19 27.50
C ASN A 335 18.67 22.47 26.33
N SER A 336 20.00 22.31 26.40
CA SER A 336 20.80 21.63 25.38
C SER A 336 20.45 20.15 25.16
N GLU A 337 19.72 19.52 26.09
CA GLU A 337 19.22 18.14 25.96
C GLU A 337 17.79 18.09 25.37
N GLY A 338 17.21 19.23 25.00
CA GLY A 338 15.84 19.32 24.50
C GLY A 338 14.77 19.17 25.59
N LYS A 339 15.15 19.21 26.88
CA LYS A 339 14.18 19.16 27.98
C LYS A 339 13.65 20.55 28.27
N PHE A 340 12.35 20.63 28.55
CA PHE A 340 11.68 21.87 28.94
C PHE A 340 12.33 22.45 30.20
N SER A 341 12.97 23.61 30.06
CA SER A 341 13.75 24.29 31.10
C SER A 341 13.93 25.76 30.69
N PRO A 342 12.89 26.60 30.83
CA PRO A 342 12.93 27.94 30.29
C PRO A 342 13.92 28.84 31.02
N GLU A 343 14.69 29.60 30.24
CA GLU A 343 15.64 30.62 30.71
C GLU A 343 15.11 32.02 30.41
N TYR A 344 15.42 32.97 31.30
CA TYR A 344 14.88 34.32 31.24
C TYR A 344 15.97 35.38 31.39
N ASP A 345 15.79 36.50 30.68
CA ASP A 345 16.43 37.76 31.02
C ASP A 345 15.54 38.56 31.96
N GLU A 346 15.93 38.61 33.24
CA GLU A 346 15.19 39.28 34.30
C GLU A 346 15.19 40.81 34.21
N ASN A 347 16.08 41.39 33.39
CA ASN A 347 16.20 42.84 33.20
C ASN A 347 15.27 43.36 32.10
N THR A 348 14.96 42.53 31.10
CA THR A 348 14.07 42.90 30.00
C THR A 348 12.63 42.57 30.37
N THR A 349 11.91 43.57 30.89
CA THR A 349 10.51 43.43 31.33
C THR A 349 9.53 44.30 30.54
N ARG A 350 8.28 43.86 30.44
CA ARG A 350 7.17 44.62 29.84
C ARG A 350 5.86 44.31 30.59
N THR A 351 4.97 45.30 30.70
CA THR A 351 3.66 45.11 31.32
C THR A 351 2.54 45.10 30.27
N ILE A 352 1.53 44.26 30.47
CA ILE A 352 0.28 44.25 29.71
C ILE A 352 -0.87 44.44 30.68
N GLU A 353 -1.74 45.43 30.43
CA GLU A 353 -2.95 45.64 31.23
C GLU A 353 -4.02 44.60 30.91
N ALA A 354 -4.69 44.08 31.93
CA ALA A 354 -5.66 43.00 31.79
C ALA A 354 -6.69 43.05 32.92
N ASP A 355 -7.96 42.84 32.58
CA ASP A 355 -9.05 42.68 33.56
C ASP A 355 -9.17 41.22 34.04
N ASN A 356 -8.64 40.29 33.23
CA ASN A 356 -8.54 38.87 33.51
C ASN A 356 -7.24 38.32 32.93
N VAL A 357 -6.64 37.36 33.63
CA VAL A 357 -5.52 36.56 33.11
C VAL A 357 -5.89 35.09 33.20
N ILE A 358 -5.80 34.37 32.08
CA ILE A 358 -6.20 32.96 31.99
C ILE A 358 -4.96 32.09 31.80
N ILE A 359 -4.75 31.11 32.68
CA ILE A 359 -3.55 30.26 32.70
C ILE A 359 -3.81 28.94 31.96
N ALA A 360 -3.12 28.73 30.85
CA ALA A 360 -3.27 27.60 29.94
C ALA A 360 -1.91 26.93 29.62
N ILE A 361 -1.12 26.67 30.66
CA ILE A 361 0.28 26.15 30.55
C ILE A 361 0.40 24.63 30.71
N GLY A 362 -0.71 23.92 30.78
CA GLY A 362 -0.72 22.46 30.95
C GLY A 362 -1.88 21.97 31.80
N GLN A 363 -2.00 20.65 31.87
CA GLN A 363 -3.10 19.96 32.53
C GLN A 363 -2.58 18.91 33.52
N ILE A 364 -3.35 18.66 34.57
CA ILE A 364 -3.02 17.74 35.66
C ILE A 364 -4.15 16.72 35.81
N THR A 365 -3.79 15.46 36.02
CA THR A 365 -4.73 14.37 36.37
C THR A 365 -5.09 14.46 37.83
N ASP A 366 -6.38 14.47 38.13
CA ASP A 366 -6.89 14.35 39.49
C ASP A 366 -7.01 12.88 39.88
N SER A 367 -6.08 12.39 40.70
CA SER A 367 -6.08 11.02 41.21
C SER A 367 -6.60 10.90 42.65
N SER A 368 -7.00 12.01 43.27
CA SER A 368 -7.33 12.08 44.70
C SER A 368 -8.53 11.22 45.12
N PHE A 369 -9.35 10.80 44.16
CA PHE A 369 -10.51 9.93 44.39
C PHE A 369 -10.15 8.49 44.76
N ILE A 370 -8.89 8.08 44.59
CA ILE A 370 -8.38 6.77 44.99
C ILE A 370 -7.56 6.96 46.28
N PRO A 371 -7.93 6.33 47.40
CA PRO A 371 -7.16 6.39 48.63
C PRO A 371 -5.73 5.86 48.47
N GLU A 372 -4.74 6.48 49.13
CA GLU A 372 -3.33 6.04 49.08
C GLU A 372 -3.14 4.61 49.61
N GLN A 373 -4.00 4.17 50.54
CA GLN A 373 -3.97 2.85 51.14
C GLN A 373 -4.20 1.72 50.13
N LEU A 374 -4.81 2.01 48.98
CA LEU A 374 -5.00 1.05 47.89
C LEU A 374 -3.73 0.79 47.08
N GLY A 375 -2.67 1.57 47.32
CA GLY A 375 -1.33 1.29 46.79
C GLY A 375 -1.17 1.43 45.28
N ILE A 376 -2.13 2.03 44.56
CA ILE A 376 -1.99 2.29 43.11
C ILE A 376 -0.91 3.35 42.89
N GLU A 377 0.15 2.98 42.17
CA GLU A 377 1.32 3.81 41.93
C GLU A 377 1.02 5.03 41.04
N ARG A 378 1.63 6.18 41.39
CA ARG A 378 1.40 7.47 40.70
C ARG A 378 2.70 8.26 40.55
N ILE A 379 2.83 8.94 39.42
CA ILE A 379 3.93 9.87 39.17
C ILE A 379 3.58 11.21 39.80
N ARG A 380 4.34 11.60 40.83
CA ARG A 380 4.19 12.88 41.56
C ARG A 380 2.75 13.12 42.05
N GLY A 381 2.04 12.06 42.45
CA GLY A 381 0.66 12.13 42.93
C GLY A 381 -0.40 12.47 41.87
N SER A 382 -0.06 12.50 40.58
CA SER A 382 -1.01 12.83 39.50
C SER A 382 -1.32 11.64 38.58
N LYS A 383 -0.43 11.29 37.65
CA LYS A 383 -0.71 10.28 36.62
C LYS A 383 -0.48 8.86 37.12
N PHE A 384 -1.27 7.91 36.66
CA PHE A 384 -1.16 6.50 37.03
C PHE A 384 0.02 5.82 36.33
N VAL A 385 0.76 5.00 37.08
CA VAL A 385 1.83 4.15 36.53
C VAL A 385 1.19 2.86 36.02
N VAL A 386 1.53 2.48 34.78
CA VAL A 386 0.99 1.28 34.14
C VAL A 386 2.09 0.53 33.39
N ASN A 387 1.87 -0.76 33.15
CA ASN A 387 2.64 -1.51 32.18
C ASN A 387 2.41 -0.91 30.77
N PRO A 388 3.46 -0.59 30.00
CA PRO A 388 3.32 0.10 28.71
C PRO A 388 2.63 -0.74 27.62
N MET A 389 2.65 -2.08 27.74
CA MET A 389 2.04 -3.00 26.80
C MET A 389 0.62 -3.38 27.20
N THR A 390 0.36 -3.65 28.48
CA THR A 390 -0.97 -4.12 28.93
C THR A 390 -1.85 -3.00 29.47
N LEU A 391 -1.27 -1.86 29.85
CA LEU A 391 -1.93 -0.76 30.56
C LEU A 391 -2.50 -1.14 31.94
N GLU A 392 -2.14 -2.31 32.46
CA GLU A 392 -2.45 -2.72 33.84
C GLU A 392 -1.60 -1.92 34.82
N THR A 393 -2.21 -1.48 35.92
CA THR A 393 -1.49 -0.87 37.04
C THR A 393 -0.75 -1.94 37.85
N ASN A 394 -0.10 -1.55 38.94
CA ASN A 394 0.46 -2.50 39.90
C ASN A 394 -0.62 -3.28 40.69
N VAL A 395 -1.89 -2.88 40.60
CA VAL A 395 -3.02 -3.58 41.21
C VAL A 395 -3.74 -4.42 40.15
N LYS A 396 -3.77 -5.73 40.39
CA LYS A 396 -4.35 -6.72 39.47
C LYS A 396 -5.81 -6.39 39.12
N GLY A 397 -6.15 -6.42 37.83
CA GLY A 397 -7.50 -6.15 37.34
C GLY A 397 -7.88 -4.66 37.31
N VAL A 398 -6.94 -3.77 37.64
CA VAL A 398 -7.10 -2.31 37.53
C VAL A 398 -6.18 -1.78 36.43
N PHE A 399 -6.78 -1.10 35.46
CA PHE A 399 -6.11 -0.56 34.29
C PHE A 399 -6.26 0.96 34.25
N ALA A 400 -5.35 1.67 33.58
CA ALA A 400 -5.48 3.10 33.33
C ALA A 400 -5.02 3.46 31.91
N ALA A 401 -5.76 4.35 31.24
CA ALA A 401 -5.52 4.72 29.84
C ALA A 401 -5.89 6.18 29.53
N GLY A 402 -5.48 6.65 28.36
CA GLY A 402 -5.64 8.05 27.94
C GLY A 402 -4.75 8.99 28.75
N ASP A 403 -5.07 10.28 28.78
CA ASP A 403 -4.23 11.30 29.45
C ASP A 403 -4.00 11.08 30.96
N ALA A 404 -4.78 10.19 31.59
CA ALA A 404 -4.60 9.79 32.98
C ALA A 404 -3.35 8.90 33.19
N ALA A 405 -2.80 8.34 32.12
CA ALA A 405 -1.61 7.49 32.11
C ALA A 405 -0.65 7.92 30.98
N GLY A 406 0.64 8.10 31.29
CA GLY A 406 1.64 8.47 30.27
C GLY A 406 1.63 9.95 29.85
N PRO A 407 2.21 10.32 28.70
CA PRO A 407 2.26 11.70 28.22
C PRO A 407 0.88 12.22 27.76
N PRO A 408 0.68 13.54 27.56
CA PRO A 408 -0.51 14.07 26.91
C PRO A 408 -0.68 13.48 25.51
N LEU A 409 -1.91 13.13 25.14
CA LEU A 409 -2.24 12.44 23.88
C LEU A 409 -3.17 13.29 23.00
N LEU A 410 -3.11 13.05 21.68
CA LEU A 410 -4.16 13.45 20.76
C LEU A 410 -5.43 12.64 21.01
N ALA A 411 -6.59 13.16 20.61
CA ALA A 411 -7.87 12.45 20.79
C ALA A 411 -7.86 11.04 20.16
N VAL A 412 -7.25 10.88 18.97
CA VAL A 412 -7.12 9.59 18.29
C VAL A 412 -6.19 8.61 19.03
N GLU A 413 -5.16 9.13 19.69
CA GLU A 413 -4.23 8.33 20.50
C GLU A 413 -4.86 7.92 21.83
N ALA A 414 -5.63 8.81 22.45
CA ALA A 414 -6.42 8.49 23.64
C ALA A 414 -7.45 7.39 23.34
N MET A 415 -8.14 7.47 22.19
CA MET A 415 -8.98 6.37 21.71
C MET A 415 -8.18 5.07 21.55
N ALA A 416 -7.04 5.11 20.86
CA ALA A 416 -6.18 3.94 20.67
C ALA A 416 -5.73 3.32 22.00
N ALA A 417 -5.39 4.15 23.00
CA ALA A 417 -5.10 3.68 24.36
C ALA A 417 -6.31 3.01 25.03
N GLY A 418 -7.51 3.55 24.81
CA GLY A 418 -8.77 2.92 25.24
C GLY A 418 -8.98 1.54 24.64
N ARG A 419 -8.80 1.39 23.32
CA ARG A 419 -8.84 0.09 22.64
C ARG A 419 -7.78 -0.88 23.15
N LYS A 420 -6.55 -0.40 23.33
CA LYS A 420 -5.45 -1.20 23.89
C LYS A 420 -5.81 -1.75 25.27
N ALA A 421 -6.39 -0.92 26.13
CA ALA A 421 -6.88 -1.33 27.44
C ALA A 421 -8.05 -2.32 27.34
N ALA A 422 -9.00 -2.12 26.42
CA ALA A 422 -10.11 -3.05 26.19
C ALA A 422 -9.61 -4.45 25.78
N ILE A 423 -8.61 -4.53 24.90
CA ILE A 423 -7.97 -5.82 24.51
C ILE A 423 -7.33 -6.49 25.73
N SER A 424 -6.62 -5.71 26.57
CA SER A 424 -6.00 -6.25 27.79
C SER A 424 -7.04 -6.76 28.78
N ILE A 425 -8.12 -6.00 29.00
CA ILE A 425 -9.20 -6.37 29.92
C ILE A 425 -9.93 -7.62 29.42
N ASP A 426 -10.28 -7.71 28.13
CA ASP A 426 -10.91 -8.90 27.54
C ASP A 426 -10.03 -10.16 27.75
N ARG A 427 -8.73 -10.05 27.44
CA ARG A 427 -7.78 -11.16 27.63
C ARG A 427 -7.59 -11.51 29.10
N PHE A 428 -7.48 -10.52 29.98
CA PHE A 428 -7.39 -10.72 31.43
C PHE A 428 -8.60 -11.49 31.95
N LEU A 429 -9.82 -11.09 31.57
CA LEU A 429 -11.07 -11.72 31.97
C LEU A 429 -11.24 -13.15 31.41
N LYS A 430 -10.63 -13.42 30.25
CA LYS A 430 -10.55 -14.76 29.62
C LYS A 430 -9.39 -15.61 30.14
N GLY A 431 -8.50 -15.08 30.98
CA GLY A 431 -7.30 -15.78 31.46
C GLY A 431 -6.24 -16.01 30.37
N GLN A 432 -6.24 -15.19 29.32
CA GLN A 432 -5.29 -15.24 28.22
C GLN A 432 -4.07 -14.33 28.48
N ASP A 433 -2.96 -14.59 27.80
CA ASP A 433 -1.79 -13.71 27.85
C ASP A 433 -2.08 -12.37 27.17
N MET A 434 -1.94 -11.29 27.95
CA MET A 434 -2.21 -9.93 27.48
C MET A 434 -1.15 -9.40 26.49
N THR A 435 0.01 -10.04 26.36
CA THR A 435 1.17 -9.52 25.62
C THR A 435 1.29 -10.03 24.17
N ILE A 436 0.50 -11.04 23.79
CA ILE A 436 0.54 -11.67 22.46
C ILE A 436 0.04 -10.71 21.35
N ASP A 437 0.71 -10.69 20.19
CA ASP A 437 0.31 -9.94 18.99
C ASP A 437 0.11 -8.42 19.20
N ARG A 438 1.09 -7.77 19.85
CA ARG A 438 1.06 -6.32 20.19
C ARG A 438 2.02 -5.45 19.36
N GLU A 439 2.70 -6.03 18.37
CA GLU A 439 3.84 -5.42 17.65
C GLU A 439 3.46 -4.20 16.79
N TYR A 440 2.19 -4.12 16.36
CA TYR A 440 1.66 -3.10 15.46
C TYR A 440 0.50 -2.31 16.08
N GLU A 441 0.50 -2.12 17.41
CA GLU A 441 -0.46 -1.24 18.05
C GLU A 441 0.00 0.23 18.01
N GLY A 442 -0.93 1.14 17.69
CA GLY A 442 -0.61 2.56 17.57
C GLY A 442 0.13 2.86 16.26
N ALA A 443 0.69 4.06 16.12
CA ALA A 443 1.36 4.44 14.89
C ALA A 443 2.70 3.69 14.70
N TYR A 444 2.97 3.20 13.49
CA TYR A 444 4.25 2.60 13.11
C TYR A 444 4.64 2.94 11.67
N GLU A 445 5.91 2.74 11.34
CA GLU A 445 6.40 2.90 9.97
C GLU A 445 6.06 1.66 9.14
N THR A 446 5.37 1.86 8.03
CA THR A 446 5.06 0.77 7.10
C THR A 446 6.31 0.29 6.38
N TRP A 447 6.37 -1.02 6.11
CA TRP A 447 7.36 -1.63 5.21
C TRP A 447 6.93 -1.57 3.72
N LEU A 448 5.85 -0.84 3.41
CA LEU A 448 5.46 -0.56 2.03
C LEU A 448 6.50 0.36 1.38
N GLU A 449 7.15 -0.12 0.33
CA GLU A 449 7.97 0.69 -0.55
C GLU A 449 7.20 0.94 -1.84
N THR A 450 6.86 2.19 -2.11
CA THR A 450 6.16 2.61 -3.33
C THR A 450 6.88 3.82 -3.90
N GLU A 451 7.15 3.80 -5.20
CA GLU A 451 7.64 4.96 -5.94
C GLU A 451 6.47 5.72 -6.54
N ILE A 452 6.55 7.05 -6.56
CA ILE A 452 5.57 7.87 -7.26
C ILE A 452 5.96 7.91 -8.75
N PRO A 453 5.07 7.53 -9.68
CA PRO A 453 5.36 7.65 -11.10
C PRO A 453 5.76 9.08 -11.48
N GLU A 454 6.81 9.24 -12.29
CA GLU A 454 7.36 10.56 -12.68
C GLU A 454 6.32 11.48 -13.32
N ASN A 455 5.32 10.92 -14.00
CA ASN A 455 4.25 11.64 -14.68
C ASN A 455 3.01 11.93 -13.80
N THR A 456 3.11 11.74 -12.48
CA THR A 456 2.00 12.03 -11.56
C THR A 456 1.76 13.53 -11.45
N GLU A 457 0.53 13.96 -11.70
CA GLU A 457 0.14 15.37 -11.70
C GLU A 457 0.17 15.98 -10.28
N ARG A 458 0.70 17.20 -10.17
CA ARG A 458 0.77 17.98 -8.93
C ARG A 458 -0.49 18.82 -8.73
N LEU A 459 -1.60 18.16 -8.44
CA LEU A 459 -2.88 18.82 -8.17
C LEU A 459 -2.89 19.50 -6.79
N PRO A 460 -3.39 20.75 -6.68
CA PRO A 460 -3.48 21.45 -5.41
C PRO A 460 -4.46 20.77 -4.45
N ARG A 461 -4.15 20.82 -3.15
CA ARG A 461 -5.03 20.36 -2.07
C ARG A 461 -6.28 21.22 -2.02
N VAL A 462 -7.43 20.60 -1.86
CA VAL A 462 -8.69 21.31 -1.66
C VAL A 462 -8.72 21.90 -0.26
N GLU A 463 -8.94 23.22 -0.19
CA GLU A 463 -9.07 23.95 1.08
C GLU A 463 -10.46 23.75 1.70
N MET A 464 -10.51 23.70 3.03
CA MET A 464 -11.76 23.61 3.80
C MET A 464 -12.50 24.96 3.75
N PRO A 465 -13.74 25.01 3.24
CA PRO A 465 -14.53 26.22 3.31
C PRO A 465 -14.82 26.61 4.77
N THR A 466 -14.73 27.89 5.10
CA THR A 466 -15.01 28.41 6.44
C THR A 466 -15.97 29.60 6.40
N ILE A 467 -16.64 29.87 7.52
CA ILE A 467 -17.41 31.11 7.68
C ILE A 467 -16.48 32.33 7.72
N PRO A 468 -16.91 33.48 7.15
CA PRO A 468 -16.18 34.74 7.26
C PRO A 468 -15.92 35.14 8.72
N VAL A 469 -14.75 35.72 9.00
CA VAL A 469 -14.29 36.09 10.35
C VAL A 469 -15.28 37.01 11.06
N GLU A 470 -15.88 37.95 10.33
CA GLU A 470 -16.83 38.93 10.85
C GLU A 470 -18.10 38.27 11.42
N LYS A 471 -18.41 37.06 10.95
CA LYS A 471 -19.55 36.24 11.43
C LYS A 471 -19.18 35.31 12.59
N ARG A 472 -17.90 35.24 12.99
CA ARG A 472 -17.42 34.36 14.08
C ARG A 472 -17.59 34.98 15.46
N LYS A 473 -17.67 36.31 15.59
CA LYS A 473 -17.74 37.00 16.90
C LYS A 473 -19.10 36.80 17.57
N GLY A 474 -19.11 36.66 18.89
CA GLY A 474 -20.35 36.62 19.69
C GLY A 474 -21.15 35.33 19.57
N ASN A 475 -20.62 34.28 18.92
CA ASN A 475 -21.30 33.00 18.77
C ASN A 475 -20.29 31.85 18.69
N PHE A 476 -20.82 30.62 18.77
CA PHE A 476 -20.04 29.39 18.67
C PHE A 476 -20.48 28.53 17.48
N ASN A 477 -20.95 29.16 16.41
CA ASN A 477 -21.30 28.44 15.18
C ASN A 477 -20.07 27.73 14.62
N GLU A 478 -20.28 26.54 14.04
CA GLU A 478 -19.20 25.76 13.45
C GLU A 478 -18.46 26.58 12.38
N VAL A 479 -17.14 26.71 12.51
CA VAL A 479 -16.33 27.58 11.64
C VAL A 479 -16.12 26.95 10.27
N GLU A 480 -15.73 25.69 10.26
CA GLU A 480 -15.52 24.94 9.02
C GLU A 480 -16.86 24.40 8.50
N LEU A 481 -17.13 24.54 7.20
CA LEU A 481 -18.42 24.19 6.60
C LEU A 481 -18.47 22.78 6.00
N GLY A 482 -17.33 22.08 5.94
CA GLY A 482 -17.21 20.81 5.25
C GLY A 482 -17.01 20.98 3.74
N LEU A 483 -16.57 19.90 3.08
CA LEU A 483 -16.41 19.86 1.63
C LEU A 483 -17.76 19.60 0.95
N THR A 484 -17.99 20.22 -0.21
CA THR A 484 -19.05 19.78 -1.12
C THR A 484 -18.70 18.42 -1.74
N GLU A 485 -19.68 17.74 -2.32
CA GLU A 485 -19.45 16.48 -3.04
C GLU A 485 -18.38 16.63 -4.13
N GLU A 486 -18.49 17.66 -4.98
CA GLU A 486 -17.51 17.95 -6.03
C GLU A 486 -16.11 18.17 -5.47
N GLN A 487 -15.99 18.96 -4.38
CA GLN A 487 -14.73 19.20 -3.70
C GLN A 487 -14.13 17.93 -3.10
N ALA A 488 -14.96 17.10 -2.46
CA ALA A 488 -14.54 15.86 -1.82
C ALA A 488 -14.07 14.83 -2.84
N ARG A 489 -14.79 14.66 -3.96
CA ARG A 489 -14.38 13.78 -5.06
C ARG A 489 -13.09 14.24 -5.70
N ARG A 490 -12.96 15.53 -6.02
CA ARG A 490 -11.73 16.11 -6.58
C ARG A 490 -10.54 15.92 -5.65
N GLU A 491 -10.74 16.10 -4.34
CA GLU A 491 -9.68 15.83 -3.35
C GLU A 491 -9.36 14.33 -3.29
N ALA A 492 -10.35 13.45 -3.28
CA ALA A 492 -10.17 12.00 -3.24
C ALA A 492 -9.44 11.43 -4.46
N GLU A 493 -9.71 11.97 -5.66
CA GLU A 493 -9.03 11.60 -6.92
C GLU A 493 -7.53 11.89 -6.91
N ARG A 494 -7.04 12.73 -5.99
CA ARG A 494 -5.60 12.96 -5.80
C ARG A 494 -4.90 11.75 -5.15
N CYS A 495 -5.63 10.81 -4.55
CA CYS A 495 -5.04 9.71 -3.80
C CYS A 495 -4.17 8.81 -4.69
N LEU A 496 -3.01 8.37 -4.18
CA LEU A 496 -2.09 7.49 -4.92
C LEU A 496 -2.46 6.00 -4.81
N GLU A 497 -3.51 5.67 -4.06
CA GLU A 497 -3.92 4.29 -3.76
C GLU A 497 -2.75 3.39 -3.34
N CYS A 498 -1.92 3.86 -2.40
CA CYS A 498 -0.67 3.17 -2.01
C CYS A 498 -0.91 1.70 -1.65
N GLU A 499 -0.41 0.79 -2.49
CA GLU A 499 -0.45 -0.66 -2.34
C GLU A 499 0.61 -1.32 -3.24
N CYS A 500 1.07 -2.52 -2.88
CA CYS A 500 1.95 -3.30 -3.75
C CYS A 500 1.16 -4.39 -4.50
N LYS A 501 0.62 -4.05 -5.68
CA LYS A 501 -0.03 -5.01 -6.62
C LYS A 501 0.62 -5.09 -7.99
N LEU A 502 1.86 -4.60 -8.15
CA LEU A 502 2.52 -4.45 -9.45
C LEU A 502 2.64 -5.78 -10.23
N CYS A 503 3.15 -6.84 -9.58
CA CYS A 503 3.31 -8.15 -10.22
C CYS A 503 1.96 -8.84 -10.51
N VAL A 504 0.96 -8.66 -9.65
CA VAL A 504 -0.39 -9.23 -9.78
C VAL A 504 -1.15 -8.54 -10.91
N LYS A 505 -1.11 -7.21 -10.97
CA LYS A 505 -1.71 -6.40 -12.04
C LYS A 505 -1.18 -6.82 -13.42
N GLU A 506 0.08 -7.24 -13.51
CA GLU A 506 0.75 -7.61 -14.76
C GLU A 506 0.70 -9.11 -15.10
N CYS A 507 0.08 -9.96 -14.25
CA CYS A 507 0.05 -11.41 -14.44
C CYS A 507 -1.35 -11.99 -14.18
N GLU A 508 -2.04 -12.43 -15.24
CA GLU A 508 -3.36 -13.08 -15.14
C GLU A 508 -3.35 -14.30 -14.21
N PHE A 509 -2.27 -15.09 -14.23
CA PHE A 509 -2.13 -16.23 -13.33
C PHE A 509 -2.14 -15.81 -11.87
N LEU A 510 -1.35 -14.80 -11.49
CA LEU A 510 -1.30 -14.35 -10.10
C LEU A 510 -2.64 -13.72 -9.68
N ALA A 511 -3.27 -12.96 -10.57
CA ALA A 511 -4.58 -12.36 -10.33
C ALA A 511 -5.69 -13.39 -10.05
N ASP A 512 -5.58 -14.60 -10.62
CA ASP A 512 -6.56 -15.67 -10.38
C ASP A 512 -6.35 -16.42 -9.05
N VAL A 513 -5.12 -16.44 -8.52
CA VAL A 513 -4.73 -17.41 -7.48
C VAL A 513 -4.35 -16.79 -6.13
N CYS A 514 -4.11 -15.48 -6.08
CA CYS A 514 -3.79 -14.78 -4.83
C CYS A 514 -4.10 -13.30 -4.93
N GLU A 515 -4.36 -12.66 -3.79
CA GLU A 515 -4.35 -11.20 -3.72
C GLU A 515 -2.90 -10.68 -3.74
N TYR A 516 -2.02 -11.38 -3.02
CA TYR A 516 -0.58 -11.10 -2.95
C TYR A 516 0.27 -12.37 -3.04
N PRO A 517 1.44 -12.35 -3.70
CA PRO A 517 2.29 -13.53 -3.85
C PRO A 517 2.66 -14.24 -2.54
N LYS A 518 2.78 -13.53 -1.41
CA LYS A 518 3.08 -14.19 -0.13
C LYS A 518 2.03 -15.18 0.32
N GLU A 519 0.75 -14.93 0.04
CA GLU A 519 -0.34 -15.85 0.39
C GLU A 519 -0.21 -17.15 -0.38
N LEU A 520 0.11 -17.04 -1.68
CA LEU A 520 0.40 -18.17 -2.54
C LEU A 520 1.60 -18.97 -2.00
N MET A 521 2.67 -18.30 -1.56
CA MET A 521 3.85 -18.99 -1.00
C MET A 521 3.55 -19.65 0.34
N LYS A 522 2.82 -18.99 1.26
CA LYS A 522 2.39 -19.59 2.53
C LYS A 522 1.58 -20.85 2.30
N LYS A 523 0.60 -20.80 1.38
CA LYS A 523 -0.21 -21.97 0.99
C LYS A 523 0.63 -23.12 0.43
N LEU A 524 1.63 -22.82 -0.42
CA LEU A 524 2.52 -23.81 -1.00
C LEU A 524 3.54 -24.38 0.02
N LEU A 525 3.92 -23.61 1.04
CA LEU A 525 4.74 -24.06 2.16
C LEU A 525 3.97 -24.99 3.09
N GLU A 526 2.70 -24.69 3.36
CA GLU A 526 1.81 -25.53 4.17
C GLU A 526 1.51 -26.88 3.50
N ASP A 527 1.03 -26.84 2.25
CA ASP A 527 0.85 -28.05 1.44
C ASP A 527 1.15 -27.75 -0.05
N PRO A 528 2.32 -28.17 -0.56
CA PRO A 528 2.69 -27.96 -1.94
C PRO A 528 1.87 -28.80 -2.92
N TYR A 529 0.97 -29.68 -2.46
CA TYR A 529 0.08 -30.49 -3.30
C TYR A 529 -1.39 -30.06 -3.22
N THR A 530 -1.70 -28.99 -2.47
CA THR A 530 -3.08 -28.46 -2.32
C THR A 530 -3.79 -28.35 -3.68
N ASP A 531 -3.06 -27.86 -4.68
CA ASP A 531 -3.44 -27.95 -6.09
C ASP A 531 -2.20 -28.23 -6.94
N ILE A 532 -2.05 -29.49 -7.37
CA ILE A 532 -0.92 -29.92 -8.21
C ILE A 532 -0.89 -29.23 -9.59
N LYS A 533 -2.01 -28.67 -10.06
CA LYS A 533 -2.09 -27.95 -11.34
C LYS A 533 -1.56 -26.53 -11.24
N LEU A 534 -1.55 -25.96 -10.04
CA LEU A 534 -1.23 -24.56 -9.78
C LEU A 534 0.11 -24.12 -10.38
N PRO A 535 1.24 -24.85 -10.18
CA PRO A 535 2.50 -24.44 -10.79
C PRO A 535 2.47 -24.51 -12.31
N TYR A 536 1.59 -25.33 -12.92
CA TYR A 536 1.41 -25.48 -14.36
C TYR A 536 0.52 -24.41 -15.00
N TYR A 537 -0.12 -23.54 -14.22
CA TYR A 537 -0.82 -22.36 -14.74
C TYR A 537 0.13 -21.19 -15.04
N CYS A 538 1.35 -21.20 -14.52
CA CYS A 538 2.37 -20.19 -14.82
C CYS A 538 2.94 -20.35 -16.25
N ASN A 539 3.01 -19.28 -17.05
CA ASN A 539 3.63 -19.35 -18.39
C ASN A 539 5.18 -19.29 -18.36
N LEU A 540 5.80 -19.13 -17.19
CA LEU A 540 7.25 -18.98 -17.01
C LEU A 540 7.85 -17.76 -17.75
N CYS A 541 7.10 -16.66 -17.83
CA CYS A 541 7.48 -15.47 -18.63
C CYS A 541 8.31 -14.41 -17.89
N LYS A 542 8.51 -14.56 -16.57
CA LYS A 542 9.18 -13.61 -15.66
C LYS A 542 8.57 -12.20 -15.57
N THR A 543 7.36 -11.97 -16.13
CA THR A 543 6.69 -10.66 -16.03
C THR A 543 6.47 -10.23 -14.57
N CYS A 544 6.09 -11.16 -13.69
CA CYS A 544 5.90 -10.87 -12.27
C CYS A 544 7.19 -10.42 -11.57
N THR A 545 8.34 -10.99 -11.94
CA THR A 545 9.66 -10.60 -11.43
C THR A 545 10.05 -9.19 -11.90
N VAL A 546 9.88 -8.90 -13.19
CA VAL A 546 10.20 -7.58 -13.79
C VAL A 546 9.44 -6.42 -13.14
N HIS A 547 8.23 -6.69 -12.63
CA HIS A 547 7.41 -5.69 -11.95
C HIS A 547 7.49 -5.76 -10.42
N CYS A 548 8.31 -6.66 -9.85
CA CYS A 548 8.48 -6.78 -8.42
C CYS A 548 9.61 -5.86 -7.94
N PRO A 549 9.36 -4.91 -7.02
CA PRO A 549 10.43 -4.06 -6.46
C PRO A 549 11.50 -4.83 -5.67
N LYS A 550 11.21 -6.09 -5.32
CA LYS A 550 12.13 -7.00 -4.60
C LYS A 550 12.69 -8.11 -5.51
N ASP A 551 12.46 -8.03 -6.82
CA ASP A 551 12.96 -8.97 -7.83
C ASP A 551 12.61 -10.45 -7.55
N PHE A 552 11.46 -10.74 -6.93
CA PHE A 552 11.10 -12.12 -6.60
C PHE A 552 10.90 -13.00 -7.84
N GLU A 553 11.59 -14.15 -7.87
CA GLU A 553 11.60 -15.10 -8.99
C GLU A 553 10.48 -16.16 -8.90
N ILE A 554 9.22 -15.71 -8.87
CA ILE A 554 8.05 -16.61 -8.74
C ILE A 554 8.02 -17.68 -9.85
N SER A 555 8.39 -17.35 -11.09
CA SER A 555 8.40 -18.33 -12.18
C SER A 555 9.39 -19.48 -11.96
N GLU A 556 10.54 -19.20 -11.32
CA GLU A 556 11.53 -20.25 -11.02
C GLU A 556 11.02 -21.17 -9.92
N ILE A 557 10.37 -20.63 -8.88
CA ILE A 557 9.67 -21.42 -7.86
C ILE A 557 8.63 -22.34 -8.51
N MET A 558 7.83 -21.81 -9.44
CA MET A 558 6.83 -22.62 -10.17
C MET A 558 7.50 -23.74 -10.98
N LEU A 559 8.63 -23.46 -11.65
CA LEU A 559 9.37 -24.49 -12.39
C LEU A 559 9.97 -25.56 -11.46
N ASP A 560 10.51 -25.17 -10.32
CA ASP A 560 11.09 -26.09 -9.33
C ASP A 560 10.04 -26.98 -8.67
N LEU A 561 8.83 -26.46 -8.44
CA LEU A 561 7.68 -27.27 -8.04
C LEU A 561 7.31 -28.30 -9.10
N ARG A 562 7.29 -27.92 -10.39
CA ARG A 562 7.08 -28.89 -11.49
C ARG A 562 8.15 -29.98 -11.50
N ARG A 563 9.43 -29.60 -11.33
CA ARG A 563 10.56 -30.55 -11.22
C ARG A 563 10.39 -31.49 -10.04
N LYS A 564 10.00 -30.98 -8.87
CA LYS A 564 9.69 -31.76 -7.66
C LYS A 564 8.60 -32.79 -7.94
N TYR A 565 7.48 -32.38 -8.52
CA TYR A 565 6.37 -33.29 -8.82
C TYR A 565 6.75 -34.38 -9.83
N VAL A 566 7.58 -34.06 -10.83
CA VAL A 566 8.08 -35.07 -11.78
C VAL A 566 9.01 -36.07 -11.09
N ARG A 567 9.94 -35.61 -10.23
CA ARG A 567 10.83 -36.49 -9.46
C ARG A 567 10.07 -37.47 -8.56
N GLU A 568 8.94 -37.02 -8.01
CA GLU A 568 8.06 -37.81 -7.16
C GLU A 568 7.05 -38.67 -7.94
N GLY A 569 7.08 -38.64 -9.29
CA GLY A 569 6.17 -39.42 -10.13
C GLY A 569 4.72 -38.91 -10.14
N LYS A 570 4.46 -37.70 -9.63
CA LYS A 570 3.14 -37.07 -9.61
C LYS A 570 2.83 -36.26 -10.87
N ALA A 571 3.86 -35.94 -11.66
CA ALA A 571 3.76 -35.25 -12.94
C ALA A 571 4.72 -35.86 -13.98
N PRO A 572 4.59 -35.56 -15.30
CA PRO A 572 3.67 -34.61 -15.94
C PRO A 572 2.20 -34.97 -15.75
N LEU A 573 1.33 -33.96 -15.77
CA LEU A 573 -0.10 -34.14 -15.58
C LEU A 573 -0.73 -34.90 -16.77
N PRO A 574 -1.87 -35.59 -16.57
CA PRO A 574 -2.59 -36.28 -17.64
C PRO A 574 -2.90 -35.40 -18.86
N GLU A 575 -3.23 -34.13 -18.63
CA GLU A 575 -3.55 -33.12 -19.63
C GLU A 575 -2.35 -32.80 -20.54
N HIS A 576 -1.12 -33.01 -20.07
CA HIS A 576 0.11 -32.84 -20.86
C HIS A 576 0.45 -34.06 -21.72
N LYS A 577 -0.34 -35.15 -21.66
CA LYS A 577 -0.14 -36.36 -22.47
C LYS A 577 0.00 -36.09 -23.98
N PRO A 578 -0.76 -35.17 -24.61
CA PRO A 578 -0.54 -34.76 -26.00
C PRO A 578 0.88 -34.25 -26.27
N VAL A 579 1.44 -33.49 -25.31
CA VAL A 579 2.78 -32.90 -25.42
C VAL A 579 3.85 -33.99 -25.34
N TYR A 580 3.85 -34.79 -24.27
CA TYR A 580 4.97 -35.70 -24.01
C TYR A 580 4.84 -37.07 -24.70
N LYS A 581 3.63 -37.56 -25.03
CA LYS A 581 3.48 -38.84 -25.75
C LYS A 581 3.51 -38.70 -27.27
N PHE A 582 3.02 -37.58 -27.81
CA PHE A 582 2.93 -37.38 -29.26
C PHE A 582 3.89 -36.31 -29.74
N HIS A 583 3.73 -35.07 -29.29
CA HIS A 583 4.49 -33.94 -29.85
C HIS A 583 6.01 -34.12 -29.69
N GLN A 584 6.47 -34.43 -28.47
CA GLN A 584 7.89 -34.66 -28.19
C GLN A 584 8.43 -35.92 -28.88
N ARG A 585 7.64 -37.00 -28.93
CA ARG A 585 8.04 -38.26 -29.58
C ARG A 585 8.22 -38.08 -31.09
N PHE A 586 7.29 -37.39 -31.75
CA PHE A 586 7.38 -37.07 -33.17
C PHE A 586 8.47 -36.04 -33.45
N GLY A 587 8.72 -35.09 -32.53
CA GLY A 587 9.77 -34.08 -32.63
C GLY A 587 11.20 -34.62 -32.67
N VAL A 588 11.40 -35.88 -32.26
CA VAL A 588 12.69 -36.60 -32.36
C VAL A 588 12.63 -37.82 -33.30
N SER A 589 11.47 -38.11 -33.89
CA SER A 589 11.29 -39.24 -34.80
C SER A 589 11.92 -38.97 -36.15
N SER A 590 12.62 -39.96 -36.69
CA SER A 590 13.21 -39.92 -38.03
C SER A 590 12.21 -39.58 -39.14
N LEU A 591 10.90 -39.75 -38.92
CA LEU A 591 9.87 -39.38 -39.89
C LEU A 591 9.79 -37.85 -40.10
N PHE A 592 9.92 -37.07 -39.01
CA PHE A 592 9.71 -35.61 -38.98
C PHE A 592 10.96 -34.81 -38.62
N THR A 593 12.11 -35.47 -38.52
CA THR A 593 13.41 -34.84 -38.30
C THR A 593 14.32 -34.97 -39.52
N LEU A 594 15.28 -34.05 -39.62
CA LEU A 594 16.26 -34.02 -40.69
C LEU A 594 17.57 -33.40 -40.20
N THR A 595 18.67 -34.08 -40.47
CA THR A 595 20.03 -33.54 -40.38
C THR A 595 20.59 -33.55 -41.79
N TYR A 596 20.97 -32.40 -42.32
CA TYR A 596 21.36 -32.26 -43.73
C TYR A 596 22.56 -31.30 -43.87
N PRO A 597 23.68 -31.73 -44.47
CA PRO A 597 24.83 -30.87 -44.69
C PRO A 597 24.56 -29.87 -45.83
N ASP A 598 25.37 -28.81 -45.87
CA ASP A 598 25.45 -27.95 -47.06
C ASP A 598 26.21 -28.67 -48.19
N ARG A 599 25.45 -29.35 -49.06
CA ARG A 599 26.03 -30.10 -50.19
C ARG A 599 26.61 -29.20 -51.26
N LYS A 600 26.14 -27.96 -51.38
CA LYS A 600 26.62 -27.01 -52.40
C LYS A 600 28.01 -26.50 -52.06
N ALA A 601 28.24 -26.19 -50.78
CA ALA A 601 29.56 -25.76 -50.30
C ALA A 601 30.54 -26.93 -50.13
N GLY A 602 30.05 -28.16 -49.93
CA GLY A 602 30.89 -29.36 -49.74
C GLY A 602 31.47 -29.50 -48.32
N PHE A 603 31.17 -28.55 -47.42
CA PHE A 603 31.52 -28.59 -46.01
C PHE A 603 30.35 -28.04 -45.17
N THR A 604 30.36 -28.24 -43.85
CA THR A 604 29.39 -27.61 -42.95
C THR A 604 30.14 -27.00 -41.77
N LYS A 605 29.96 -25.69 -41.58
CA LYS A 605 30.55 -24.91 -40.48
C LYS A 605 29.49 -24.52 -39.45
N ARG A 606 28.26 -24.27 -39.92
CA ARG A 606 27.13 -23.84 -39.11
C ARG A 606 25.85 -24.54 -39.53
N VAL A 607 24.83 -24.55 -38.67
CA VAL A 607 23.52 -25.13 -38.99
C VAL A 607 22.40 -24.12 -38.79
N PHE A 608 21.48 -24.06 -39.75
CA PHE A 608 20.20 -23.39 -39.57
C PHE A 608 19.23 -24.29 -38.81
N PHE A 609 18.72 -23.77 -37.69
CA PHE A 609 17.76 -24.42 -36.82
C PHE A 609 16.43 -23.64 -36.81
N PRO A 610 15.42 -24.09 -37.58
CA PRO A 610 14.14 -23.39 -37.67
C PRO A 610 13.25 -23.59 -36.42
N GLY A 611 13.61 -24.46 -35.48
CA GLY A 611 12.77 -24.80 -34.33
C GLY A 611 11.58 -25.72 -34.67
N CYS A 612 10.57 -25.74 -33.79
CA CYS A 612 9.41 -26.62 -33.93
C CYS A 612 8.19 -25.96 -34.60
N SER A 613 7.86 -24.73 -34.21
CA SER A 613 6.67 -24.02 -34.71
C SER A 613 6.84 -23.46 -36.12
N PHE A 614 8.04 -22.97 -36.49
CA PHE A 614 8.22 -22.33 -37.80
C PHE A 614 8.07 -23.30 -39.00
N PRO A 615 8.61 -24.53 -38.98
CA PRO A 615 8.32 -25.56 -39.99
C PRO A 615 6.86 -26.01 -40.04
N SER A 616 6.15 -25.88 -38.91
CA SER A 616 4.72 -26.19 -38.81
C SER A 616 3.87 -25.10 -39.48
N TYR A 617 4.35 -23.85 -39.40
CA TYR A 617 3.74 -22.68 -40.02
C TYR A 617 3.94 -22.65 -41.54
N SER A 618 5.20 -22.57 -42.01
CA SER A 618 5.50 -22.44 -43.45
C SER A 618 6.76 -23.21 -43.87
N PRO A 619 6.59 -24.36 -44.55
CA PRO A 619 7.69 -25.09 -45.19
C PRO A 619 8.45 -24.26 -46.24
N GLU A 620 7.73 -23.43 -46.99
CA GLU A 620 8.28 -22.59 -48.05
C GLU A 620 9.24 -21.55 -47.48
N LEU A 621 8.84 -20.84 -46.41
CA LEU A 621 9.70 -19.84 -45.77
C LEU A 621 10.94 -20.47 -45.17
N VAL A 622 10.83 -21.63 -44.49
CA VAL A 622 12.01 -22.35 -43.97
C VAL A 622 13.02 -22.65 -45.09
N THR A 623 12.51 -23.13 -46.23
CA THR A 623 13.35 -23.52 -47.37
C THR A 623 14.00 -22.30 -48.03
N LYS A 624 13.26 -21.19 -48.20
CA LYS A 624 13.79 -19.92 -48.72
C LYS A 624 14.85 -19.32 -47.78
N THR A 625 14.60 -19.32 -46.47
CA THR A 625 15.59 -18.86 -45.48
C THR A 625 16.87 -19.70 -45.53
N LEU A 626 16.76 -21.04 -45.57
CA LEU A 626 17.95 -21.89 -45.70
C LEU A 626 18.72 -21.61 -46.99
N ALA A 627 18.03 -21.50 -48.13
CA ALA A 627 18.68 -21.23 -49.41
C ALA A 627 19.42 -19.88 -49.40
N TYR A 628 18.81 -18.85 -48.81
CA TYR A 628 19.44 -17.53 -48.67
C TYR A 628 20.68 -17.58 -47.76
N LEU A 629 20.58 -18.29 -46.62
CA LEU A 629 21.73 -18.48 -45.73
C LEU A 629 22.85 -19.28 -46.42
N GLN A 630 22.54 -20.28 -47.22
CA GLN A 630 23.55 -21.04 -47.99
C GLN A 630 24.24 -20.19 -49.06
N GLU A 631 23.50 -19.27 -49.69
CA GLU A 631 24.06 -18.34 -50.67
C GLU A 631 25.01 -17.33 -50.02
N LYS A 632 24.59 -16.69 -48.92
CA LYS A 632 25.38 -15.63 -48.25
C LYS A 632 26.45 -16.16 -47.30
N LEU A 633 26.20 -17.33 -46.71
CA LEU A 633 27.06 -17.98 -45.73
C LEU A 633 27.31 -19.44 -46.12
N PRO A 634 28.15 -19.71 -47.14
CA PRO A 634 28.50 -21.08 -47.52
C PRO A 634 28.95 -21.93 -46.32
N GLY A 635 28.53 -23.20 -46.31
CA GLY A 635 28.73 -24.10 -45.18
C GLY A 635 27.59 -24.07 -44.16
N THR A 636 26.39 -23.64 -44.56
CA THR A 636 25.21 -23.61 -43.70
C THR A 636 24.36 -24.86 -43.92
N GLY A 637 24.54 -25.85 -43.03
CA GLY A 637 23.72 -27.05 -42.97
C GLY A 637 22.35 -26.79 -42.35
N PHE A 638 21.57 -27.84 -42.14
CA PHE A 638 20.21 -27.76 -41.63
C PHE A 638 19.92 -28.85 -40.60
N VAL A 639 19.32 -28.45 -39.48
CA VAL A 639 18.88 -29.38 -38.43
C VAL A 639 17.43 -29.09 -38.05
N LEU A 640 16.55 -30.05 -38.34
CA LEU A 640 15.15 -30.05 -37.94
C LEU A 640 14.93 -31.09 -36.84
N ARG A 641 14.92 -30.64 -35.58
CA ARG A 641 14.69 -31.48 -34.39
C ARG A 641 14.04 -30.67 -33.27
N CYS A 642 13.62 -31.32 -32.19
CA CYS A 642 13.17 -30.64 -30.98
C CYS A 642 14.38 -30.22 -30.12
N CYS A 643 14.35 -29.01 -29.56
CA CYS A 643 15.32 -28.53 -28.56
C CYS A 643 14.96 -28.92 -27.12
N GLY A 644 13.83 -29.58 -26.90
CA GLY A 644 13.39 -30.02 -25.57
C GLY A 644 12.70 -28.96 -24.71
N ALA A 645 12.56 -27.71 -25.14
CA ALA A 645 11.97 -26.62 -24.34
C ALA A 645 10.60 -26.96 -23.69
N PRO A 646 9.62 -27.59 -24.39
CA PRO A 646 8.38 -28.01 -23.74
C PRO A 646 8.59 -29.07 -22.64
N THR A 647 9.56 -29.96 -22.81
CA THR A 647 9.91 -31.00 -21.82
C THR A 647 10.54 -30.36 -20.59
N TYR A 648 11.42 -29.38 -20.80
CA TYR A 648 12.01 -28.56 -19.74
C TYR A 648 10.92 -27.81 -18.95
N ALA A 649 10.03 -27.10 -19.64
CA ALA A 649 8.93 -26.36 -19.03
C ALA A 649 7.98 -27.26 -18.21
N LEU A 650 7.87 -28.55 -18.53
CA LEU A 650 7.09 -29.52 -17.74
C LEU A 650 7.81 -30.04 -16.49
N GLY A 651 9.07 -29.66 -16.26
CA GLY A 651 9.90 -30.15 -15.16
C GLY A 651 10.58 -31.51 -15.43
N GLN A 652 10.54 -32.00 -16.67
CA GLN A 652 11.11 -33.32 -17.04
C GLN A 652 12.61 -33.25 -17.37
N GLU A 653 13.45 -32.98 -16.37
CA GLU A 653 14.88 -32.69 -16.58
C GLU A 653 15.67 -33.81 -17.27
N LYS A 654 15.50 -35.05 -16.81
CA LYS A 654 16.20 -36.21 -17.42
C LYS A 654 15.86 -36.35 -18.90
N ARG A 655 14.57 -36.27 -19.22
CA ARG A 655 14.09 -36.39 -20.60
C ARG A 655 14.49 -35.19 -21.46
N PHE A 656 14.51 -34.00 -20.87
CA PHE A 656 15.04 -32.81 -21.53
C PHE A 656 16.50 -33.03 -21.95
N ARG A 657 17.36 -33.50 -21.03
CA ARG A 657 18.76 -33.84 -21.34
C ARG A 657 18.87 -34.85 -22.48
N GLU A 658 18.13 -35.96 -22.42
CA GLU A 658 18.12 -36.96 -23.51
C GLU A 658 17.78 -36.36 -24.88
N ILE A 659 16.78 -35.46 -24.94
CA ILE A 659 16.38 -34.80 -26.18
C ILE A 659 17.44 -33.79 -26.64
N PHE A 660 17.98 -33.01 -25.71
CA PHE A 660 18.97 -31.97 -25.99
C PHE A 660 20.31 -32.55 -26.45
N ASP A 661 20.80 -33.59 -25.76
CA ASP A 661 22.04 -34.29 -26.15
C ASP A 661 21.89 -34.93 -27.53
N SER A 662 20.70 -35.43 -27.86
CA SER A 662 20.40 -35.94 -29.19
C SER A 662 20.38 -34.86 -30.28
N LEU A 663 20.07 -33.59 -29.93
CA LEU A 663 20.23 -32.46 -30.85
C LEU A 663 21.72 -32.14 -31.04
N LEU A 664 22.49 -32.05 -29.95
CA LEU A 664 23.93 -31.77 -29.99
C LEU A 664 24.68 -32.82 -30.83
N ALA A 665 24.33 -34.10 -30.70
CA ALA A 665 24.93 -35.18 -31.48
C ALA A 665 24.74 -35.01 -33.00
N GLU A 666 23.60 -34.48 -33.45
CA GLU A 666 23.38 -34.22 -34.89
C GLU A 666 24.17 -33.02 -35.39
N ILE A 667 24.33 -31.99 -34.56
CA ILE A 667 25.15 -30.81 -34.87
C ILE A 667 26.62 -31.23 -35.00
N GLN A 668 27.10 -32.04 -34.03
CA GLN A 668 28.46 -32.60 -34.06
C GLN A 668 28.69 -33.51 -35.26
N LYS A 669 27.69 -34.33 -35.64
CA LYS A 669 27.77 -35.18 -36.83
C LYS A 669 28.00 -34.38 -38.12
N LEU A 670 27.54 -33.13 -38.17
CA LEU A 670 27.78 -32.23 -39.30
C LEU A 670 29.12 -31.47 -39.20
N GLY A 671 29.84 -31.57 -38.07
CA GLY A 671 31.05 -30.79 -37.83
C GLY A 671 30.78 -29.30 -37.61
N ALA A 672 29.55 -28.92 -37.27
CA ALA A 672 29.17 -27.53 -37.11
C ALA A 672 29.57 -26.98 -35.73
N GLU A 673 30.14 -25.78 -35.72
CA GLU A 673 30.54 -25.03 -34.51
C GLU A 673 29.55 -23.91 -34.14
N GLU A 674 28.57 -23.63 -35.00
CA GLU A 674 27.57 -22.59 -34.81
C GLU A 674 26.15 -23.09 -35.15
N ILE A 675 25.17 -22.68 -34.35
CA ILE A 675 23.74 -22.91 -34.60
C ILE A 675 23.01 -21.56 -34.74
N ILE A 676 22.34 -21.36 -35.88
CA ILE A 676 21.52 -20.17 -36.17
C ILE A 676 20.06 -20.50 -35.89
N CYS A 677 19.48 -19.91 -34.84
CA CYS A 677 18.13 -20.17 -34.38
C CYS A 677 17.12 -19.18 -34.95
N ALA A 678 16.05 -19.68 -35.58
CA ALA A 678 14.96 -18.83 -36.08
C ALA A 678 13.98 -18.36 -34.99
N CYS A 679 13.96 -19.00 -33.82
CA CYS A 679 13.00 -18.72 -32.76
C CYS A 679 13.74 -18.21 -31.52
N PRO A 680 13.33 -17.06 -30.93
CA PRO A 680 13.90 -16.55 -29.68
C PRO A 680 13.91 -17.55 -28.54
N ASP A 681 12.85 -18.33 -28.41
CA ASP A 681 12.76 -19.37 -27.38
C ASP A 681 13.80 -20.48 -27.59
N CYS A 682 14.10 -20.82 -28.86
CA CYS A 682 15.17 -21.77 -29.16
C CYS A 682 16.54 -21.15 -28.91
N THR A 683 16.76 -19.89 -29.28
CA THR A 683 18.00 -19.15 -28.98
C THR A 683 18.26 -19.18 -27.48
N HIS A 684 17.30 -18.70 -26.68
CA HIS A 684 17.38 -18.66 -25.23
C HIS A 684 17.61 -20.05 -24.62
N ASN A 685 16.77 -21.03 -24.94
CA ASN A 685 16.86 -22.37 -24.36
C ASN A 685 18.17 -23.08 -24.75
N ILE A 686 18.64 -22.95 -26.00
CA ILE A 686 19.87 -23.61 -26.45
C ILE A 686 21.08 -22.92 -25.82
N GLU A 687 21.16 -21.59 -25.82
CA GLU A 687 22.28 -20.87 -25.22
C GLU A 687 22.47 -21.18 -23.73
N HIS A 688 21.38 -21.30 -22.96
CA HIS A 688 21.46 -21.62 -21.53
C HIS A 688 21.95 -23.05 -21.23
N HIS A 689 21.89 -23.96 -22.20
CA HIS A 689 22.22 -25.38 -22.00
C HIS A 689 23.34 -25.89 -22.90
N ALA A 690 23.72 -25.12 -23.93
CA ALA A 690 24.71 -25.51 -24.90
C ALA A 690 26.11 -25.58 -24.26
N PRO A 691 26.94 -26.53 -24.71
CA PRO A 691 28.34 -26.56 -24.33
C PRO A 691 29.10 -25.39 -24.96
N SER A 692 30.20 -24.98 -24.33
CA SER A 692 30.98 -23.80 -24.75
C SER A 692 31.58 -23.86 -26.16
N TRP A 693 31.64 -25.04 -26.78
CA TRP A 693 32.13 -25.20 -28.16
C TRP A 693 31.10 -24.79 -29.22
N LEU A 694 29.81 -24.69 -28.86
CA LEU A 694 28.73 -24.38 -29.79
C LEU A 694 28.33 -22.92 -29.67
N LYS A 695 28.66 -22.11 -30.68
CA LYS A 695 28.15 -20.73 -30.78
C LYS A 695 26.66 -20.75 -31.10
N VAL A 696 25.87 -20.00 -30.34
CA VAL A 696 24.42 -19.85 -30.60
C VAL A 696 24.17 -18.45 -31.16
N SER A 697 23.57 -18.37 -32.33
CA SER A 697 23.30 -17.11 -33.03
C SER A 697 21.80 -17.00 -33.31
N SER A 698 21.25 -15.79 -33.17
CA SER A 698 19.88 -15.49 -33.62
C SER A 698 19.87 -15.29 -35.13
N LEU A 699 18.88 -15.85 -35.82
CA LEU A 699 18.67 -15.62 -37.26
C LEU A 699 18.57 -14.12 -37.58
N TYR A 700 17.96 -13.34 -36.70
CA TYR A 700 17.68 -11.93 -36.97
C TYR A 700 18.94 -11.06 -36.89
N VAL A 701 19.83 -11.36 -35.94
CA VAL A 701 21.15 -10.72 -35.88
C VAL A 701 21.96 -11.08 -37.12
N VAL A 702 21.96 -12.36 -37.50
CA VAL A 702 22.67 -12.82 -38.69
C VAL A 702 22.12 -12.17 -39.98
N LEU A 703 20.81 -12.02 -40.12
CA LEU A 703 20.20 -11.36 -41.28
C LEU A 703 20.50 -9.86 -41.32
N ASP A 704 20.57 -9.20 -40.17
CA ASP A 704 20.94 -7.77 -40.07
C ASP A 704 22.41 -7.56 -40.49
N GLU A 705 23.29 -8.51 -40.17
CA GLU A 705 24.70 -8.48 -40.57
C GLU A 705 24.92 -8.77 -42.07
N ILE A 706 24.26 -9.79 -42.63
CA ILE A 706 24.49 -10.22 -44.02
C ILE A 706 23.54 -9.56 -45.04
N GLY A 707 22.56 -8.81 -44.54
CA GLY A 707 21.48 -8.18 -45.31
C GLY A 707 20.31 -9.12 -45.63
N ILE A 708 19.30 -8.53 -46.27
CA ILE A 708 18.09 -9.21 -46.78
C ILE A 708 18.07 -9.28 -48.32
N PRO A 709 17.22 -10.13 -48.95
CA PRO A 709 17.03 -10.13 -50.40
C PRO A 709 16.68 -8.74 -50.95
N GLN A 710 17.24 -8.37 -52.10
CA GLN A 710 17.08 -7.02 -52.65
C GLN A 710 15.62 -6.69 -52.96
N GLU A 711 14.84 -7.68 -53.38
CA GLU A 711 13.40 -7.58 -53.64
C GLU A 711 12.55 -7.34 -52.38
N ALA A 712 13.11 -7.55 -51.18
CA ALA A 712 12.44 -7.29 -49.91
C ALA A 712 12.63 -5.84 -49.43
N LYS A 713 13.70 -5.16 -49.87
CA LYS A 713 14.00 -3.78 -49.50
C LYS A 713 12.92 -2.83 -50.02
N ASP A 714 12.54 -1.85 -49.20
CA ASP A 714 11.53 -0.82 -49.49
C ASP A 714 10.13 -1.31 -49.90
N ARG A 715 9.84 -2.61 -49.80
CA ARG A 715 8.55 -3.23 -50.17
C ARG A 715 7.38 -2.70 -49.33
N GLY A 716 7.64 -2.28 -48.10
CA GLY A 716 6.63 -1.90 -47.14
C GLY A 716 5.92 -0.58 -47.42
N ARG A 717 6.52 0.30 -48.24
CA ARG A 717 5.95 1.61 -48.66
C ARG A 717 5.37 2.42 -47.48
N GLY A 718 5.99 2.34 -46.31
CA GLY A 718 5.58 3.06 -45.11
C GLY A 718 4.40 2.48 -44.34
N ARG A 719 3.91 1.26 -44.66
CA ARG A 719 2.87 0.57 -43.87
C ARG A 719 3.35 0.39 -42.43
N VAL A 720 2.45 0.69 -41.48
CA VAL A 720 2.73 0.65 -40.05
C VAL A 720 2.29 -0.70 -39.47
N PHE A 721 3.15 -1.32 -38.69
CA PHE A 721 2.86 -2.52 -37.91
C PHE A 721 3.19 -2.28 -36.44
N SER A 722 2.43 -2.91 -35.54
CA SER A 722 2.88 -3.06 -34.16
C SER A 722 3.85 -4.21 -34.04
N ILE A 723 4.93 -4.04 -33.29
CA ILE A 723 5.90 -5.12 -33.05
C ILE A 723 5.61 -5.80 -31.70
N HIS A 724 5.77 -7.12 -31.64
CA HIS A 724 5.76 -7.89 -30.41
C HIS A 724 7.09 -8.64 -30.23
N ASP A 725 7.82 -8.26 -29.18
CA ASP A 725 8.96 -9.02 -28.69
C ASP A 725 8.50 -10.26 -27.90
N SER A 726 9.25 -11.36 -27.99
CA SER A 726 8.99 -12.56 -27.18
C SER A 726 9.49 -12.35 -25.75
N CYS A 727 8.85 -12.97 -24.76
CA CYS A 727 9.40 -12.95 -23.40
C CYS A 727 10.78 -13.63 -23.31
N SER A 728 11.07 -14.60 -24.19
CA SER A 728 12.39 -15.25 -24.25
C SER A 728 13.48 -14.38 -24.90
N SER A 729 13.12 -13.29 -25.59
CA SER A 729 14.10 -12.30 -26.10
C SER A 729 14.25 -11.08 -25.19
N ARG A 730 13.66 -11.09 -23.98
CA ARG A 730 13.65 -9.94 -23.06
C ARG A 730 15.05 -9.36 -22.80
N ASP A 731 16.02 -10.25 -22.63
CA ASP A 731 17.40 -9.89 -22.26
C ASP A 731 18.35 -9.81 -23.47
N TYR A 732 17.79 -9.86 -24.69
CA TYR A 732 18.54 -9.87 -25.95
C TYR A 732 18.26 -8.58 -26.75
N SER A 733 18.90 -7.48 -26.35
CA SER A 733 18.72 -6.18 -26.99
C SER A 733 19.20 -6.19 -28.46
N ASP A 734 20.24 -6.96 -28.77
CA ASP A 734 20.75 -7.18 -30.12
C ASP A 734 19.69 -7.80 -31.04
N ILE A 735 18.98 -8.85 -30.59
CA ILE A 735 17.88 -9.46 -31.34
C ILE A 735 16.76 -8.44 -31.55
N GLN A 736 16.39 -7.71 -30.49
CA GLN A 736 15.33 -6.71 -30.53
C GLN A 736 15.65 -5.59 -31.53
N GLU A 737 16.88 -5.10 -31.54
CA GLU A 737 17.35 -4.04 -32.45
C GLU A 737 17.45 -4.55 -33.89
N SER A 738 18.06 -5.71 -34.12
CA SER A 738 18.17 -6.28 -35.46
C SER A 738 16.81 -6.53 -36.11
N VAL A 739 15.81 -7.01 -35.34
CA VAL A 739 14.43 -7.14 -35.88
C VAL A 739 13.88 -5.79 -36.34
N ARG A 740 14.14 -4.71 -35.60
CA ARG A 740 13.67 -3.36 -35.96
C ARG A 740 14.40 -2.81 -37.17
N ASN A 741 15.71 -3.03 -37.26
CA ASN A 741 16.54 -2.67 -38.41
C ASN A 741 16.03 -3.36 -39.68
N LEU A 742 15.81 -4.68 -39.63
CA LEU A 742 15.28 -5.45 -40.74
C LEU A 742 13.90 -4.96 -41.21
N ILE A 743 12.99 -4.65 -40.28
CA ILE A 743 11.66 -4.10 -40.62
C ILE A 743 11.78 -2.74 -41.30
N THR A 744 12.70 -1.90 -40.83
CA THR A 744 12.97 -0.57 -41.40
C THR A 744 13.62 -0.67 -42.78
N GLU A 745 14.58 -1.58 -42.98
CA GLU A 745 15.23 -1.83 -44.27
C GLU A 745 14.24 -2.33 -45.34
N MET A 746 13.21 -3.07 -44.92
CA MET A 746 12.10 -3.46 -45.80
C MET A 746 11.11 -2.32 -46.10
N GLY A 747 11.31 -1.11 -45.55
CA GLY A 747 10.46 0.07 -45.78
C GLY A 747 9.14 0.07 -45.00
N TYR A 748 9.03 -0.69 -43.91
CA TYR A 748 7.89 -0.64 -42.99
C TYR A 748 8.15 0.34 -41.83
N LYS A 749 7.08 0.79 -41.17
CA LYS A 749 7.16 1.59 -39.94
C LYS A 749 6.69 0.76 -38.75
N ILE A 750 7.27 1.03 -37.58
CA ILE A 750 6.98 0.32 -36.34
C ILE A 750 6.21 1.21 -35.37
N GLN A 751 5.17 0.65 -34.78
CA GLN A 751 4.57 1.12 -33.55
C GLN A 751 5.00 0.18 -32.41
N GLU A 752 5.67 0.72 -31.41
CA GLU A 752 6.01 -0.04 -30.21
C GLU A 752 4.74 -0.25 -29.38
N MET A 753 4.48 -1.50 -28.97
CA MET A 753 3.41 -1.80 -28.03
C MET A 753 3.78 -1.27 -26.63
N LYS A 754 2.78 -0.97 -25.78
CA LYS A 754 2.99 -0.42 -24.43
C LYS A 754 3.97 -1.25 -23.58
N ASN A 755 3.83 -2.58 -23.60
CA ASN A 755 4.65 -3.50 -22.82
C ASN A 755 5.58 -4.28 -23.77
N ILE A 756 6.81 -3.80 -23.98
CA ILE A 756 7.71 -4.36 -24.98
C ILE A 756 9.17 -4.39 -24.48
N LYS A 757 10.08 -5.05 -25.23
CA LYS A 757 11.48 -5.27 -24.84
C LYS A 757 11.59 -5.87 -23.44
N GLY A 758 12.34 -5.23 -22.54
CA GLY A 758 12.50 -5.61 -21.13
C GLY A 758 11.18 -5.74 -20.35
N LYS A 759 10.11 -5.06 -20.79
CA LYS A 759 8.78 -5.07 -20.14
C LYS A 759 7.75 -5.93 -20.88
N THR A 760 8.18 -6.79 -21.81
CA THR A 760 7.27 -7.64 -22.59
C THR A 760 6.33 -8.46 -21.69
N ARG A 761 5.03 -8.39 -21.98
CA ARG A 761 3.97 -9.16 -21.31
C ARG A 761 3.85 -10.57 -21.93
N CYS A 762 3.35 -11.51 -21.14
CA CYS A 762 3.10 -12.87 -21.62
C CYS A 762 2.17 -12.90 -22.84
N CYS A 763 2.53 -13.67 -23.88
CA CYS A 763 1.66 -13.91 -25.03
C CYS A 763 0.58 -14.98 -24.76
N GLY A 764 0.70 -15.75 -23.67
CA GLY A 764 -0.22 -16.83 -23.27
C GLY A 764 0.16 -18.24 -23.76
N PHE A 765 1.17 -18.37 -24.63
CA PHE A 765 1.56 -19.66 -25.24
C PHE A 765 2.59 -20.46 -24.42
N GLY A 766 3.48 -19.76 -23.69
CA GLY A 766 4.62 -20.35 -22.98
C GLY A 766 4.22 -21.29 -21.83
N GLY A 767 5.21 -22.00 -21.27
CA GLY A 767 5.04 -22.79 -20.04
C GLY A 767 4.15 -24.04 -20.17
N MET A 768 3.67 -24.38 -21.36
CA MET A 768 2.71 -25.48 -21.60
C MET A 768 1.40 -25.31 -20.81
N VAL A 769 0.91 -24.06 -20.72
CA VAL A 769 -0.35 -23.72 -20.04
C VAL A 769 -1.57 -24.08 -20.89
N VAL A 770 -1.50 -23.96 -22.22
CA VAL A 770 -2.64 -24.19 -23.13
C VAL A 770 -3.35 -25.55 -22.90
N PRO A 771 -2.66 -26.69 -22.72
CA PRO A 771 -3.32 -27.97 -22.48
C PRO A 771 -3.98 -28.11 -21.11
N ILE A 772 -3.56 -27.32 -20.11
CA ILE A 772 -3.98 -27.47 -18.71
C ILE A 772 -4.98 -26.37 -18.28
N ASN A 773 -4.85 -25.16 -18.80
CA ASN A 773 -5.73 -24.03 -18.57
C ASN A 773 -5.87 -23.18 -19.85
N PRO A 774 -6.65 -23.65 -20.84
CA PRO A 774 -6.83 -22.95 -22.11
C PRO A 774 -7.51 -21.58 -21.94
N GLU A 775 -8.36 -21.42 -20.92
CA GLU A 775 -9.04 -20.15 -20.63
C GLU A 775 -8.07 -19.06 -20.19
N LEU A 776 -7.17 -19.37 -19.25
CA LEU A 776 -6.10 -18.47 -18.83
C LEU A 776 -5.18 -18.10 -19.99
N SER A 777 -4.78 -19.09 -20.81
CA SER A 777 -4.00 -18.83 -22.03
C SER A 777 -4.73 -17.88 -22.98
N LEU A 778 -6.02 -18.09 -23.22
CA LEU A 778 -6.82 -17.23 -24.09
C LEU A 778 -7.01 -15.82 -23.53
N ARG A 779 -7.18 -15.66 -22.22
CA ARG A 779 -7.21 -14.34 -21.56
C ARG A 779 -5.91 -13.59 -21.79
N ASN A 780 -4.76 -14.23 -21.56
CA ASN A 780 -3.45 -13.64 -21.84
C ASN A 780 -3.29 -13.24 -23.31
N MET A 781 -3.71 -14.11 -24.25
CA MET A 781 -3.67 -13.83 -25.69
C MET A 781 -4.51 -12.60 -26.06
N LYS A 782 -5.77 -12.55 -25.60
CA LYS A 782 -6.68 -11.41 -25.84
C LYS A 782 -6.14 -10.12 -25.25
N ARG A 783 -5.69 -10.17 -23.99
CA ARG A 783 -5.08 -9.04 -23.29
C ARG A 783 -3.86 -8.51 -24.04
N ARG A 784 -3.06 -9.39 -24.64
CA ARG A 784 -1.91 -8.96 -25.43
C ARG A 784 -2.31 -8.33 -26.75
N VAL A 785 -3.29 -8.88 -27.46
CA VAL A 785 -3.80 -8.31 -28.71
C VAL A 785 -4.46 -6.95 -28.49
N SER A 786 -5.16 -6.74 -27.37
CA SER A 786 -5.84 -5.47 -27.08
C SER A 786 -4.90 -4.28 -26.82
N GLU A 787 -3.59 -4.49 -26.74
CA GLU A 787 -2.61 -3.41 -26.55
C GLU A 787 -2.30 -2.63 -27.84
N THR A 788 -2.90 -3.00 -28.97
CA THR A 788 -2.69 -2.31 -30.25
C THR A 788 -3.93 -2.36 -31.13
N ASP A 789 -4.07 -1.34 -32.00
CA ASP A 789 -5.06 -1.24 -33.07
C ASP A 789 -4.49 -1.61 -34.45
N LYS A 790 -3.21 -2.03 -34.53
CA LYS A 790 -2.54 -2.39 -35.79
C LYS A 790 -2.29 -3.89 -35.92
N ASP A 791 -2.05 -4.32 -37.15
CA ASP A 791 -1.48 -5.64 -37.43
C ASP A 791 -0.14 -5.81 -36.71
N ILE A 792 0.14 -7.03 -36.26
CA ILE A 792 1.27 -7.35 -35.40
C ILE A 792 2.37 -8.07 -36.19
N ILE A 793 3.62 -7.64 -36.05
CA ILE A 793 4.80 -8.40 -36.46
C ILE A 793 5.37 -9.12 -35.24
N THR A 794 5.62 -10.40 -35.41
CA THR A 794 6.32 -11.24 -34.44
C THR A 794 7.53 -11.88 -35.11
N TYR A 795 8.51 -12.27 -34.32
CA TYR A 795 9.67 -13.06 -34.76
C TYR A 795 9.81 -14.35 -33.95
N CYS A 796 8.71 -14.75 -33.31
CA CYS A 796 8.51 -16.07 -32.73
C CYS A 796 7.23 -16.65 -33.31
N ALA A 797 7.33 -17.79 -33.99
CA ALA A 797 6.17 -18.45 -34.60
C ALA A 797 5.10 -18.86 -33.56
N ALA A 798 5.49 -19.17 -32.32
CA ALA A 798 4.53 -19.44 -31.25
C ALA A 798 3.79 -18.17 -30.80
N CYS A 799 4.49 -17.04 -30.66
CA CYS A 799 3.83 -15.75 -30.37
C CYS A 799 2.86 -15.36 -31.49
N ARG A 800 3.24 -15.60 -32.75
CA ARG A 800 2.38 -15.39 -33.91
C ARG A 800 1.06 -16.15 -33.77
N GLU A 801 1.13 -17.45 -33.50
CA GLU A 801 -0.05 -18.29 -33.30
C GLU A 801 -0.91 -17.78 -32.14
N SER A 802 -0.26 -17.37 -31.04
CA SER A 802 -0.89 -16.76 -29.87
C SER A 802 -1.71 -15.52 -30.22
N MET A 803 -1.16 -14.60 -31.01
CA MET A 803 -1.86 -13.37 -31.40
C MET A 803 -3.08 -13.66 -32.28
N ILE A 804 -2.98 -14.62 -33.20
CA ILE A 804 -4.13 -15.05 -34.01
C ILE A 804 -5.21 -15.70 -33.13
N MET A 805 -4.82 -16.55 -32.17
CA MET A 805 -5.76 -17.16 -31.22
C MET A 805 -6.46 -16.11 -30.33
N GLY A 806 -5.76 -15.03 -30.00
CA GLY A 806 -6.31 -13.88 -29.28
C GLY A 806 -7.28 -13.01 -30.09
N GLY A 807 -7.47 -13.30 -31.39
CA GLY A 807 -8.32 -12.52 -32.30
C GLY A 807 -7.58 -11.40 -33.05
N GLY A 808 -6.27 -11.30 -32.89
CA GLY A 808 -5.44 -10.31 -33.57
C GLY A 808 -5.05 -10.75 -34.98
N GLN A 809 -4.44 -9.83 -35.72
CA GLN A 809 -3.85 -10.06 -37.03
C GLN A 809 -2.33 -10.05 -36.88
N ALA A 810 -1.67 -11.18 -37.14
CA ALA A 810 -0.23 -11.32 -36.88
C ALA A 810 0.54 -12.02 -38.01
N LEU A 811 1.66 -11.41 -38.41
CA LEU A 811 2.64 -11.95 -39.34
C LEU A 811 3.91 -12.36 -38.60
N HIS A 812 4.60 -13.36 -39.15
CA HIS A 812 5.98 -13.60 -38.78
C HIS A 812 6.87 -12.69 -39.63
N ILE A 813 7.95 -12.13 -39.08
CA ILE A 813 8.86 -11.24 -39.85
C ILE A 813 9.39 -11.90 -41.14
N LEU A 814 9.56 -13.22 -41.13
CA LEU A 814 10.00 -13.96 -42.32
C LEU A 814 8.96 -13.99 -43.44
N ASP A 815 7.67 -13.77 -43.16
CA ASP A 815 6.67 -13.51 -44.20
C ASP A 815 7.03 -12.22 -44.96
N LEU A 816 7.45 -11.18 -44.25
CA LEU A 816 7.81 -9.91 -44.88
C LEU A 816 9.08 -10.03 -45.73
N ILE A 817 10.08 -10.79 -45.24
CA ILE A 817 11.36 -10.96 -45.90
C ILE A 817 11.23 -11.88 -47.14
N PHE A 818 10.61 -13.07 -46.99
CA PHE A 818 10.70 -14.13 -48.01
C PHE A 818 9.37 -14.46 -48.72
N ASN A 819 8.23 -13.85 -48.35
CA ASN A 819 6.96 -14.00 -49.09
C ASN A 819 6.64 -12.72 -49.87
N ASP A 820 6.95 -12.69 -51.16
CA ASP A 820 6.65 -11.58 -52.08
C ASP A 820 5.15 -11.33 -52.28
N LYS A 821 4.29 -12.30 -51.94
CA LYS A 821 2.83 -12.24 -52.18
C LYS A 821 2.00 -12.12 -50.92
N TRP A 822 2.59 -11.86 -49.76
CA TRP A 822 1.84 -11.81 -48.49
C TRP A 822 0.73 -10.73 -48.51
N GLN A 823 0.94 -9.63 -49.24
CA GLN A 823 -0.05 -8.56 -49.39
C GLN A 823 -1.27 -8.99 -50.22
N GLU A 824 -1.10 -9.93 -51.16
CA GLU A 824 -2.18 -10.47 -52.00
C GLU A 824 -2.95 -11.59 -51.30
N ILE A 825 -2.24 -12.45 -50.56
CA ILE A 825 -2.79 -13.64 -49.90
C ILE A 825 -3.46 -13.28 -48.55
N GLY A 826 -3.08 -12.15 -47.96
CA GLY A 826 -3.52 -11.73 -46.64
C GLY A 826 -2.77 -12.47 -45.51
N ILE A 827 -3.16 -12.17 -44.27
CA ILE A 827 -2.52 -12.70 -43.07
C ILE A 827 -2.95 -14.16 -42.88
N PRO A 828 -2.01 -15.13 -42.82
CA PRO A 828 -2.38 -16.54 -42.77
C PRO A 828 -3.22 -16.91 -41.52
N GLY A 829 -4.10 -17.92 -41.61
CA GLY A 829 -4.77 -18.45 -40.42
C GLY A 829 -3.84 -19.28 -39.52
N ASN A 830 -4.37 -19.84 -38.43
CA ASN A 830 -3.68 -20.88 -37.67
C ASN A 830 -3.74 -22.23 -38.40
N THR A 831 -2.69 -23.04 -38.22
CA THR A 831 -2.66 -24.41 -38.76
C THR A 831 -3.14 -25.38 -37.68
N GLY A 832 -4.14 -26.21 -38.00
CA GLY A 832 -4.54 -27.30 -37.09
C GLY A 832 -3.43 -28.34 -36.96
N THR A 833 -3.41 -29.09 -35.85
CA THR A 833 -2.32 -30.01 -35.49
C THR A 833 -1.90 -30.97 -36.60
N LEU A 834 -2.86 -31.51 -37.37
CA LEU A 834 -2.57 -32.42 -38.48
C LEU A 834 -1.83 -31.72 -39.63
N LYS A 835 -2.25 -30.50 -39.97
CA LYS A 835 -1.60 -29.67 -40.99
C LYS A 835 -0.20 -29.25 -40.54
N SER A 836 -0.01 -28.95 -39.25
CA SER A 836 1.30 -28.63 -38.66
C SER A 836 2.33 -29.75 -38.86
N TRP A 837 1.95 -31.01 -38.55
CA TRP A 837 2.85 -32.16 -38.78
C TRP A 837 3.07 -32.48 -40.25
N LEU A 838 2.04 -32.32 -41.09
CA LEU A 838 2.17 -32.46 -42.54
C LEU A 838 3.15 -31.42 -43.10
N ASN A 839 3.03 -30.16 -42.66
CA ASN A 839 3.94 -29.09 -43.02
C ASN A 839 5.37 -29.42 -42.60
N ARG A 840 5.58 -29.87 -41.35
CA ARG A 840 6.90 -30.30 -40.90
C ARG A 840 7.51 -31.41 -41.76
N TRP A 841 6.71 -32.40 -42.17
CA TRP A 841 7.15 -33.43 -43.11
C TRP A 841 7.47 -32.85 -44.51
N ARG A 842 6.65 -31.91 -45.00
CA ARG A 842 6.91 -31.20 -46.26
C ARG A 842 8.21 -30.42 -46.20
N THR A 843 8.51 -29.72 -45.10
CA THR A 843 9.78 -29.01 -44.90
C THR A 843 10.96 -29.94 -45.10
N LYS A 844 10.93 -31.11 -44.45
CA LYS A 844 11.97 -32.14 -44.62
C LYS A 844 12.12 -32.57 -46.09
N SER A 845 11.01 -32.81 -46.78
CA SER A 845 11.02 -33.22 -48.20
C SER A 845 11.54 -32.11 -49.12
N MET A 846 11.24 -30.84 -48.81
CA MET A 846 11.70 -29.68 -49.58
C MET A 846 13.19 -29.41 -49.38
N VAL A 847 13.67 -29.46 -48.13
CA VAL A 847 15.10 -29.26 -47.83
C VAL A 847 15.97 -30.33 -48.50
N ARG A 848 15.50 -31.57 -48.62
CA ARG A 848 16.24 -32.63 -49.34
C ARG A 848 16.38 -32.39 -50.85
N LYS A 849 15.58 -31.48 -51.42
CA LYS A 849 15.63 -31.11 -52.84
C LYS A 849 16.51 -29.88 -53.10
N LEU A 850 16.93 -29.18 -52.04
CA LEU A 850 17.96 -28.13 -52.10
C LEU A 850 19.36 -28.75 -52.23
#